data_AF-A0A370AV47-F1
#
_entry.id   AF-A0A370AV47-F1
#
_cell.length_a   1.000
_cell.length_b   1.000
_cell.length_c   1.000
_cell.angle_alpha   90.00
_cell.angle_beta   90.00
_cell.angle_gamma   90.00
#
_symmetry.space_group_name_H-M   'P 1'
#
loop_
_entity.id
_entity.type
_entity.pdbx_description
1 polymer ?
#
loop_
_entity_poly.entity_id
_entity_poly.type
_entity_poly.pdbx_seq_one_letter_code
_entity_poly.pdbx_strand_id
1 'polypeptide(L)'
;MDLKTFRKYYSTMVTAREMDLLEQSYTGRGEAFFHVSGAGHEATALLEDALGPQDWLHCHYRDKALMLARGISPEMFFMSLFNKDGAHSKGRQMNAHMSDPSNNILSLAGPVGNAALQSAGVAEAVKDNSDKPIVLLGLGDGMTQQGEVLEAVAHAVRKTLPVLFFIQDNSYAISTKTEGNTFFSRPDGPADDFYGIPIIRLDGRHPEDLPEAFESIVTGMREDRKPRIVVFKVDRLHSHTNADDHRVYRSESEIQELQETGDPIIHLGNWLVEQGVPAAELDAEVEEIRSGLRDSARRAQYSADPEPVFSAKKELPSHLSDPEQEYRGTPGKEALTMIEALRETFRFHLDRNAAVELLGQDLEDPKGDVFGITKTLSKQFPGRVENSPLAEASIVGLSVGRALAGKHPVAFLQFADFLPIAYNQLWADMGSMFWRTDGGWNCPMIVMVSCGGYKPGLGPFHASSMEAVAAHIPGVDVVMPSTAGDAAGLLNAAFESKRPTIFFYPKVCLNEALGKTSADVSRQLVPLGVARKLREGEHISFVSYGNPIKLCMKAAEDLEHHGVSSDVIDLRSISPWDRDTVIASAEKTGRVIVVHEENKTASMSSEIAAELAEYVSRPLQIRRIVREDTHVPCNFDNQLEVLPSYQRILEAAVELLGGRISWKKEEAAARGEFLVEIIGTSPADETATIIEWKIQKGDNITEGQLIADFEADKAAAELKSPVSGVVEELLLEEGEAVEIGTPAVKVKTEDSAEVLLKPKTKETPGKPLISGLKPEALQKLSVQTAVSGDRRPWILDVEGVQGSRKVSNEEIMKSCPGWEEGEILKMTGIESRNWIAEGEDIISLSEKAAKTVLERNNLGLDDLSLIIVSSGTPGQLTPSLAARIQHTLRPEGKRGIYCPAFDINAACSGYLYALQSAWDFLNSRPDGVILVITAEVLSPLVDPADKSTSPIFGDAATASIITGSESPLKGKARVYRPVTAAAGEPGKILTVPADPAQKIFMHGPKVYLEAVHNMIALLNDACVQDDIKVEDLDLIVPHQANQRIINAVKQRLKLPDDQVYSQIRHRGNTSSCTIPLCLESLFKESRGGQTFGLTAFGGGFTSAGALVEIL
;
A
#
# COMPACT_ATOMS: atom_id res chain seq x y z
N MET A 1 -18.62 -39.57 -34.50
CA MET A 1 -19.18 -39.66 -33.13
C MET A 1 -20.37 -40.63 -33.12
N ASP A 2 -20.51 -41.48 -32.09
CA ASP A 2 -21.66 -42.39 -31.98
C ASP A 2 -22.83 -41.77 -31.19
N LEU A 3 -24.01 -42.41 -31.23
CA LEU A 3 -25.24 -41.91 -30.58
C LEU A 3 -25.08 -41.78 -29.05
N LYS A 4 -24.27 -42.64 -28.43
CA LYS A 4 -24.04 -42.62 -26.99
C LYS A 4 -23.22 -41.39 -26.59
N THR A 5 -22.22 -41.04 -27.39
CA THR A 5 -21.40 -39.84 -27.19
C THR A 5 -22.22 -38.57 -27.41
N PHE A 6 -23.06 -38.50 -28.46
CA PHE A 6 -23.99 -37.37 -28.63
C PHE A 6 -24.92 -37.20 -27.43
N ARG A 7 -25.48 -38.30 -26.92
CA ARG A 7 -26.32 -38.25 -25.72
C ARG A 7 -25.55 -37.75 -24.50
N LYS A 8 -24.31 -38.20 -24.26
CA LYS A 8 -23.45 -37.69 -23.17
C LYS A 8 -23.28 -36.16 -23.26
N TYR A 9 -23.00 -35.63 -24.46
CA TYR A 9 -22.83 -34.20 -24.64
C TYR A 9 -24.16 -33.44 -24.52
N TYR A 10 -25.27 -34.01 -24.98
CA TYR A 10 -26.60 -33.47 -24.70
C TYR A 10 -26.83 -33.32 -23.19
N SER A 11 -26.56 -34.35 -22.38
CA SER A 11 -26.68 -34.28 -20.91
C SER A 11 -25.75 -33.22 -20.31
N THR A 12 -24.54 -33.05 -20.85
CA THR A 12 -23.58 -32.02 -20.41
C THR A 12 -24.09 -30.61 -20.73
N MET A 13 -24.65 -30.41 -21.91
CA MET A 13 -25.26 -29.15 -22.34
C MET A 13 -26.48 -28.79 -21.48
N VAL A 14 -27.37 -29.76 -21.24
CA VAL A 14 -28.51 -29.60 -20.32
C VAL A 14 -28.03 -29.27 -18.92
N THR A 15 -27.00 -29.95 -18.42
CA THR A 15 -26.40 -29.66 -17.11
C THR A 15 -25.93 -28.21 -17.03
N ALA A 16 -25.23 -27.71 -18.05
CA ALA A 16 -24.79 -26.31 -18.11
C ALA A 16 -25.97 -25.32 -18.05
N ARG A 17 -27.03 -25.57 -18.84
CA ARG A 17 -28.24 -24.72 -18.88
C ARG A 17 -29.01 -24.71 -17.57
N GLU A 18 -29.22 -25.88 -16.97
CA GLU A 18 -29.95 -25.99 -15.70
C GLU A 18 -29.16 -25.37 -14.53
N MET A 19 -27.82 -25.47 -14.55
CA MET A 19 -26.96 -24.72 -13.63
C MET A 19 -27.11 -23.22 -13.81
N ASP A 20 -27.08 -22.73 -15.05
CA ASP A 20 -27.31 -21.32 -15.40
C ASP A 20 -28.61 -20.79 -14.81
N LEU A 21 -29.72 -21.54 -14.97
CA LEU A 21 -31.03 -21.17 -14.44
C LEU A 21 -31.04 -21.13 -12.90
N LEU A 22 -30.36 -22.09 -12.25
CA LEU A 22 -30.20 -22.09 -10.80
C LEU A 22 -29.40 -20.88 -10.33
N GLU A 23 -28.24 -20.59 -10.93
CA GLU A 23 -27.41 -19.43 -10.62
C GLU A 23 -28.17 -18.11 -10.81
N GLN A 24 -28.93 -17.99 -11.90
CA GLN A 24 -29.83 -16.85 -12.14
C GLN A 24 -30.89 -16.73 -11.04
N SER A 25 -31.45 -17.86 -10.58
CA SER A 25 -32.40 -17.88 -9.49
C SER A 25 -31.77 -17.45 -8.15
N TYR A 26 -30.58 -17.96 -7.82
CA TYR A 26 -29.85 -17.59 -6.60
C TYR A 26 -29.49 -16.10 -6.57
N THR A 27 -29.01 -15.55 -7.69
CA THR A 27 -28.74 -14.11 -7.81
C THR A 27 -30.02 -13.28 -7.73
N GLY A 28 -31.11 -13.71 -8.37
CA GLY A 28 -32.43 -13.07 -8.27
C GLY A 28 -33.06 -13.09 -6.87
N ARG A 29 -32.66 -14.04 -6.01
CA ARG A 29 -33.05 -14.12 -4.59
C ARG A 29 -32.10 -13.36 -3.65
N GLY A 30 -30.99 -12.82 -4.15
CA GLY A 30 -29.96 -12.16 -3.35
C GLY A 30 -29.08 -13.12 -2.53
N GLU A 31 -29.06 -14.40 -2.90
CA GLU A 31 -28.24 -15.43 -2.25
C GLU A 31 -26.85 -15.58 -2.91
N ALA A 32 -26.66 -14.96 -4.07
CA ALA A 32 -25.40 -14.84 -4.79
C ALA A 32 -25.33 -13.44 -5.43
N PHE A 33 -24.13 -12.97 -5.76
CA PHE A 33 -23.92 -11.58 -6.18
C PHE A 33 -23.94 -11.37 -7.70
N PHE A 34 -23.34 -12.30 -8.46
CA PHE A 34 -23.09 -12.10 -9.88
C PHE A 34 -23.25 -13.39 -10.67
N HIS A 35 -23.78 -13.28 -11.88
CA HIS A 35 -23.96 -14.41 -12.78
C HIS A 35 -23.79 -13.96 -14.25
N VAL A 36 -23.05 -14.77 -15.00
CA VAL A 36 -22.87 -14.64 -16.45
C VAL A 36 -23.42 -15.90 -17.09
N SER A 37 -24.47 -15.76 -17.89
CA SER A 37 -25.12 -16.92 -18.52
C SER A 37 -24.30 -17.44 -19.70
N GLY A 38 -24.12 -18.75 -19.80
CA GLY A 38 -23.64 -19.46 -20.98
C GLY A 38 -24.75 -19.87 -21.96
N ALA A 39 -26.01 -19.46 -21.72
CA ALA A 39 -27.16 -19.90 -22.52
C ALA A 39 -27.03 -19.57 -24.01
N GLY A 40 -27.05 -20.62 -24.84
CA GLY A 40 -26.86 -20.62 -26.30
C GLY A 40 -25.42 -20.92 -26.76
N HIS A 41 -24.47 -21.05 -25.83
CA HIS A 41 -23.07 -21.41 -26.12
C HIS A 41 -22.77 -22.89 -25.82
N GLU A 42 -23.77 -23.72 -25.52
CA GLU A 42 -23.54 -25.05 -24.94
C GLU A 42 -22.89 -26.05 -25.90
N ALA A 43 -23.06 -25.86 -27.21
CA ALA A 43 -22.46 -26.72 -28.23
C ALA A 43 -20.91 -26.77 -28.18
N THR A 44 -20.29 -25.83 -27.47
CA THR A 44 -18.86 -25.86 -27.15
C THR A 44 -18.43 -27.14 -26.43
N ALA A 45 -19.34 -27.82 -25.72
CA ALA A 45 -19.06 -29.10 -25.06
C ALA A 45 -18.55 -30.18 -26.05
N LEU A 46 -19.03 -30.19 -27.28
CA LEU A 46 -18.66 -31.20 -28.28
C LEU A 46 -17.21 -31.07 -28.75
N LEU A 47 -16.59 -29.89 -28.58
CA LEU A 47 -15.18 -29.70 -28.91
C LEU A 47 -14.27 -30.62 -28.10
N GLU A 48 -14.67 -30.97 -26.86
CA GLU A 48 -13.90 -31.84 -25.98
C GLU A 48 -13.65 -33.23 -26.59
N ASP A 49 -14.53 -33.75 -27.45
CA ASP A 49 -14.34 -35.07 -28.08
C ASP A 49 -13.14 -35.09 -29.03
N ALA A 50 -12.79 -33.94 -29.61
CA ALA A 50 -11.62 -33.77 -30.46
C ALA A 50 -10.35 -33.41 -29.67
N LEU A 51 -10.51 -32.89 -28.45
CA LEU A 51 -9.40 -32.53 -27.56
C LEU A 51 -8.89 -33.76 -26.79
N GLY A 52 -7.66 -33.65 -26.27
CA GLY A 52 -7.05 -34.64 -25.39
C GLY A 52 -6.61 -34.03 -24.06
N PRO A 53 -6.32 -34.85 -23.03
CA PRO A 53 -5.91 -34.37 -21.71
C PRO A 53 -4.63 -33.51 -21.74
N GLN A 54 -3.79 -33.67 -22.76
CA GLN A 54 -2.58 -32.89 -22.97
C GLN A 54 -2.84 -31.44 -23.44
N ASP A 55 -4.02 -31.15 -23.98
CA ASP A 55 -4.33 -29.82 -24.51
C ASP A 55 -4.61 -28.81 -23.41
N TRP A 56 -4.37 -27.54 -23.74
CA TRP A 56 -4.49 -26.42 -22.82
C TRP A 56 -5.65 -25.52 -23.22
N LEU A 57 -6.47 -25.13 -22.25
CA LEU A 57 -7.73 -24.43 -22.48
C LEU A 57 -7.72 -23.07 -21.78
N HIS A 58 -7.62 -22.00 -22.56
CA HIS A 58 -8.05 -20.67 -22.16
C HIS A 58 -9.51 -20.50 -22.55
N CYS A 59 -10.42 -20.91 -21.66
CA CYS A 59 -11.86 -20.84 -21.89
C CYS A 59 -12.38 -19.39 -21.91
N HIS A 60 -13.40 -19.14 -22.74
CA HIS A 60 -14.23 -17.95 -22.62
C HIS A 60 -15.10 -18.07 -21.37
N TYR A 61 -15.47 -16.95 -20.72
CA TYR A 61 -16.32 -16.99 -19.52
C TYR A 61 -17.74 -17.57 -19.77
N ARG A 62 -18.12 -17.85 -21.03
CA ARG A 62 -19.38 -18.54 -21.40
C ARG A 62 -19.20 -20.04 -21.66
N ASP A 63 -17.98 -20.57 -21.61
CA ASP A 63 -17.64 -21.98 -21.91
C ASP A 63 -17.96 -22.95 -20.76
N LYS A 64 -19.05 -22.72 -20.03
CA LYS A 64 -19.46 -23.62 -18.93
C LYS A 64 -19.62 -25.05 -19.39
N ALA A 65 -20.25 -25.26 -20.56
CA ALA A 65 -20.49 -26.58 -21.11
C ALA A 65 -19.18 -27.30 -21.51
N LEU A 66 -18.22 -26.59 -22.10
CA LEU A 66 -16.88 -27.14 -22.39
C LEU A 66 -16.10 -27.47 -21.10
N MET A 67 -16.14 -26.60 -20.09
CA MET A 67 -15.48 -26.86 -18.81
C MET A 67 -16.09 -28.06 -18.06
N LEU A 68 -17.41 -28.25 -18.12
CA LEU A 68 -18.08 -29.44 -17.61
C LEU A 68 -17.66 -30.70 -18.38
N ALA A 69 -17.62 -30.62 -19.72
CA ALA A 69 -17.17 -31.72 -20.58
C ALA A 69 -15.73 -32.15 -20.27
N ARG A 70 -14.86 -31.17 -20.00
CA ARG A 70 -13.45 -31.37 -19.63
C ARG A 70 -13.26 -32.03 -18.26
N GLY A 71 -14.18 -31.78 -17.32
CA GLY A 71 -14.19 -32.47 -16.02
C GLY A 71 -14.38 -31.59 -14.79
N ILE A 72 -14.64 -30.29 -14.92
CA ILE A 72 -15.03 -29.47 -13.77
C ILE A 72 -16.40 -29.96 -13.25
N SER A 73 -16.55 -30.15 -11.94
CA SER A 73 -17.81 -30.62 -11.37
C SER A 73 -18.84 -29.49 -11.24
N PRO A 74 -20.16 -29.78 -11.32
CA PRO A 74 -21.20 -28.79 -11.04
C PRO A 74 -21.08 -28.15 -9.66
N GLU A 75 -20.67 -28.93 -8.65
CA GLU A 75 -20.48 -28.44 -7.28
C GLU A 75 -19.41 -27.34 -7.21
N MET A 76 -18.32 -27.46 -7.99
CA MET A 76 -17.25 -26.46 -8.05
C MET A 76 -17.76 -25.11 -8.62
N PHE A 77 -18.62 -25.13 -9.64
CA PHE A 77 -19.26 -23.90 -10.15
C PHE A 77 -20.16 -23.24 -9.10
N PHE A 78 -20.94 -24.03 -8.35
CA PHE A 78 -21.77 -23.47 -7.28
C PHE A 78 -20.93 -22.95 -6.11
N MET A 79 -19.83 -23.63 -5.74
CA MET A 79 -18.89 -23.11 -4.74
C MET A 79 -18.32 -21.76 -5.19
N SER A 80 -18.00 -21.62 -6.48
CA SER A 80 -17.54 -20.34 -7.03
C SER A 80 -18.64 -19.28 -7.08
N LEU A 81 -19.89 -19.63 -7.39
CA LEU A 81 -21.04 -18.72 -7.33
C LEU A 81 -21.21 -18.10 -5.94
N PHE A 82 -21.08 -18.93 -4.90
CA PHE A 82 -21.24 -18.52 -3.51
C PHE A 82 -19.94 -18.02 -2.85
N ASN A 83 -18.83 -17.93 -3.60
CA ASN A 83 -17.52 -17.49 -3.11
C ASN A 83 -17.00 -18.28 -1.89
N LYS A 84 -17.09 -19.61 -1.94
CA LYS A 84 -16.78 -20.51 -0.81
C LYS A 84 -15.30 -20.88 -0.71
N ASP A 85 -14.88 -21.32 0.48
CA ASP A 85 -13.50 -21.75 0.75
C ASP A 85 -13.08 -22.96 -0.10
N GLY A 86 -14.02 -23.85 -0.42
CA GLY A 86 -13.75 -25.00 -1.30
C GLY A 86 -13.66 -24.66 -2.79
N ALA A 87 -13.95 -23.42 -3.20
CA ALA A 87 -13.89 -23.02 -4.60
C ALA A 87 -12.44 -22.95 -5.10
N HIS A 88 -12.25 -23.09 -6.42
CA HIS A 88 -10.93 -23.05 -7.08
C HIS A 88 -10.06 -21.80 -6.77
N SER A 89 -10.69 -20.72 -6.32
CA SER A 89 -10.06 -19.44 -6.00
C SER A 89 -10.28 -18.99 -4.55
N LYS A 90 -10.95 -19.81 -3.71
CA LYS A 90 -11.42 -19.41 -2.38
C LYS A 90 -12.19 -18.08 -2.36
N GLY A 91 -13.04 -17.86 -3.36
CA GLY A 91 -13.84 -16.63 -3.48
C GLY A 91 -13.05 -15.39 -3.94
N ARG A 92 -11.80 -15.53 -4.40
CA ARG A 92 -10.97 -14.42 -4.91
C ARG A 92 -11.18 -14.10 -6.39
N GLN A 93 -11.93 -14.94 -7.11
CA GLN A 93 -12.29 -14.72 -8.51
C GLN A 93 -13.80 -14.63 -8.72
N MET A 94 -14.17 -13.97 -9.82
CA MET A 94 -15.53 -14.00 -10.31
C MET A 94 -15.92 -15.44 -10.67
N ASN A 95 -17.17 -15.80 -10.40
CA ASN A 95 -17.68 -17.17 -10.58
C ASN A 95 -17.61 -17.73 -12.01
N ALA A 96 -17.54 -16.86 -13.02
CA ALA A 96 -17.38 -17.28 -14.42
C ALA A 96 -15.91 -17.42 -14.86
N HIS A 97 -14.94 -17.04 -14.01
CA HIS A 97 -13.49 -17.08 -14.31
C HIS A 97 -12.83 -18.32 -13.71
N MET A 98 -13.47 -19.48 -13.93
CA MET A 98 -13.02 -20.76 -13.40
C MET A 98 -11.64 -21.15 -13.94
N SER A 99 -10.87 -21.86 -13.12
CA SER A 99 -9.60 -22.44 -13.51
C SER A 99 -9.40 -23.79 -12.84
N ASP A 100 -8.73 -24.71 -13.52
CA ASP A 100 -8.41 -26.02 -12.99
C ASP A 100 -7.09 -26.53 -13.59
N PRO A 101 -5.97 -26.41 -12.86
CA PRO A 101 -4.67 -26.91 -13.29
C PRO A 101 -4.65 -28.40 -13.62
N SER A 102 -5.47 -29.22 -12.95
CA SER A 102 -5.49 -30.68 -13.19
C SER A 102 -6.05 -31.05 -14.55
N ASN A 103 -6.85 -30.15 -15.13
CA ASN A 103 -7.50 -30.30 -16.43
C ASN A 103 -6.92 -29.36 -17.50
N ASN A 104 -5.80 -28.67 -17.20
CA ASN A 104 -5.19 -27.64 -18.03
C ASN A 104 -6.14 -26.49 -18.42
N ILE A 105 -7.04 -26.11 -17.51
CA ILE A 105 -7.93 -24.95 -17.68
C ILE A 105 -7.29 -23.75 -16.97
N LEU A 106 -6.82 -22.78 -17.76
CA LEU A 106 -6.10 -21.62 -17.24
C LEU A 106 -7.06 -20.56 -16.70
N SER A 107 -6.58 -19.78 -15.73
CA SER A 107 -7.36 -18.70 -15.11
C SER A 107 -7.50 -17.49 -16.02
N LEU A 108 -8.75 -17.04 -16.21
CA LEU A 108 -9.12 -15.84 -16.95
C LEU A 108 -8.93 -14.57 -16.09
N ALA A 109 -8.62 -13.44 -16.74
CA ALA A 109 -8.65 -12.12 -16.14
C ALA A 109 -9.85 -11.30 -16.68
N GLY A 110 -10.35 -10.37 -15.88
CA GLY A 110 -11.47 -9.48 -16.27
C GLY A 110 -11.18 -8.61 -17.50
N PRO A 111 -9.97 -8.04 -17.68
CA PRO A 111 -9.56 -7.43 -18.94
C PRO A 111 -9.56 -8.47 -20.06
N VAL A 112 -10.59 -8.42 -20.90
CA VAL A 112 -10.82 -9.39 -21.97
C VAL A 112 -9.71 -9.29 -23.03
N GLY A 113 -9.38 -10.40 -23.69
CA GLY A 113 -8.31 -10.46 -24.70
C GLY A 113 -6.91 -10.71 -24.15
N ASN A 114 -6.64 -10.46 -22.86
CA ASN A 114 -5.32 -10.68 -22.25
C ASN A 114 -4.78 -12.10 -22.43
N ALA A 115 -5.65 -13.10 -22.32
CA ALA A 115 -5.30 -14.51 -22.42
C ALA A 115 -4.73 -14.91 -23.80
N ALA A 116 -4.87 -14.05 -24.82
CA ALA A 116 -4.41 -14.37 -26.16
C ALA A 116 -2.88 -14.51 -26.25
N LEU A 117 -2.15 -13.57 -25.65
CA LEU A 117 -0.68 -13.63 -25.60
C LEU A 117 -0.21 -14.78 -24.71
N GLN A 118 -0.90 -15.04 -23.60
CA GLN A 118 -0.63 -16.21 -22.76
C GLN A 118 -0.80 -17.51 -23.53
N SER A 119 -1.86 -17.63 -24.34
CA SER A 119 -2.12 -18.81 -25.17
C SER A 119 -1.00 -19.07 -26.17
N ALA A 120 -0.51 -18.02 -26.82
CA ALA A 120 0.66 -18.11 -27.69
C ALA A 120 1.93 -18.52 -26.92
N GLY A 121 2.14 -17.97 -25.72
CA GLY A 121 3.26 -18.34 -24.85
C GLY A 121 3.23 -19.81 -24.39
N VAL A 122 2.05 -20.30 -23.97
CA VAL A 122 1.83 -21.72 -23.63
C VAL A 122 2.11 -22.57 -24.86
N ALA A 123 1.56 -22.22 -26.02
CA ALA A 123 1.72 -22.98 -27.26
C ALA A 123 3.17 -23.08 -27.69
N GLU A 124 3.97 -22.03 -27.49
CA GLU A 124 5.41 -22.05 -27.74
C GLU A 124 6.14 -22.99 -26.77
N ALA A 125 5.83 -22.92 -25.47
CA ALA A 125 6.46 -23.76 -24.46
C ALA A 125 6.17 -25.27 -24.65
N VAL A 126 4.98 -25.63 -25.14
CA VAL A 126 4.56 -27.03 -25.33
C VAL A 126 4.65 -27.51 -26.78
N LYS A 127 5.10 -26.67 -27.71
CA LYS A 127 5.09 -26.93 -29.16
C LYS A 127 5.74 -28.27 -29.51
N ASP A 128 6.89 -28.52 -28.91
CA ASP A 128 7.79 -29.65 -29.19
C ASP A 128 7.54 -30.86 -28.29
N ASN A 129 6.49 -30.83 -27.47
CA ASN A 129 6.08 -31.98 -26.67
C ASN A 129 5.63 -33.14 -27.59
N SER A 130 6.04 -34.37 -27.25
CA SER A 130 5.75 -35.60 -28.01
C SER A 130 4.26 -35.88 -28.17
N ASP A 131 3.43 -35.48 -27.21
CA ASP A 131 1.98 -35.68 -27.23
C ASP A 131 1.27 -34.65 -28.13
N LYS A 132 2.04 -33.74 -28.75
CA LYS A 132 1.60 -32.70 -29.68
C LYS A 132 0.36 -31.94 -29.18
N PRO A 133 0.41 -31.37 -27.97
CA PRO A 133 -0.70 -30.59 -27.43
C PRO A 133 -1.03 -29.40 -28.34
N ILE A 134 -2.30 -29.01 -28.35
CA ILE A 134 -2.76 -27.74 -28.91
C ILE A 134 -3.20 -26.81 -27.77
N VAL A 135 -3.31 -25.52 -28.07
CA VAL A 135 -3.81 -24.52 -27.12
C VAL A 135 -5.09 -23.94 -27.67
N LEU A 136 -6.20 -24.16 -26.97
CA LEU A 136 -7.48 -23.51 -27.24
C LEU A 136 -7.51 -22.13 -26.59
N LEU A 137 -7.87 -21.12 -27.37
CA LEU A 137 -8.22 -19.79 -26.89
C LEU A 137 -9.67 -19.48 -27.27
N GLY A 138 -10.57 -19.59 -26.30
CA GLY A 138 -11.96 -19.15 -26.40
C GLY A 138 -12.07 -17.64 -26.30
N LEU A 139 -12.71 -17.01 -27.29
CA LEU A 139 -12.92 -15.57 -27.35
C LEU A 139 -14.39 -15.26 -27.61
N GLY A 140 -14.91 -14.19 -27.05
CA GLY A 140 -16.09 -13.53 -27.60
C GLY A 140 -15.72 -12.75 -28.87
N ASP A 141 -16.64 -12.63 -29.82
CA ASP A 141 -16.54 -11.73 -30.99
C ASP A 141 -16.04 -10.32 -30.65
N GLY A 142 -16.56 -9.69 -29.60
CA GLY A 142 -16.11 -8.37 -29.15
C GLY A 142 -14.64 -8.34 -28.67
N MET A 143 -14.12 -9.44 -28.15
CA MET A 143 -12.73 -9.52 -27.65
C MET A 143 -11.71 -9.43 -28.79
N THR A 144 -12.11 -9.78 -30.01
CA THR A 144 -11.21 -9.79 -31.18
C THR A 144 -10.68 -8.41 -31.58
N GLN A 145 -11.24 -7.35 -30.99
CA GLN A 145 -10.83 -5.96 -31.21
C GLN A 145 -9.67 -5.51 -30.30
N GLN A 146 -9.28 -6.32 -29.32
CA GLN A 146 -8.18 -6.00 -28.40
C GLN A 146 -6.82 -6.15 -29.10
N GLY A 147 -5.90 -5.21 -28.85
CA GLY A 147 -4.58 -5.19 -29.49
C GLY A 147 -3.78 -6.46 -29.24
N GLU A 148 -3.82 -6.98 -28.01
CA GLU A 148 -3.14 -8.21 -27.60
C GLU A 148 -3.62 -9.45 -28.36
N VAL A 149 -4.88 -9.49 -28.81
CA VAL A 149 -5.39 -10.58 -29.65
C VAL A 149 -4.74 -10.53 -31.04
N LEU A 150 -4.64 -9.33 -31.62
CA LEU A 150 -4.01 -9.15 -32.93
C LEU A 150 -2.52 -9.50 -32.87
N GLU A 151 -1.84 -9.09 -31.80
CA GLU A 151 -0.44 -9.44 -31.54
C GLU A 151 -0.25 -10.95 -31.37
N ALA A 152 -1.13 -11.63 -30.63
CA ALA A 152 -1.09 -13.07 -30.42
C ALA A 152 -1.27 -13.86 -31.73
N VAL A 153 -2.23 -13.48 -32.57
CA VAL A 153 -2.41 -14.10 -33.89
C VAL A 153 -1.16 -13.91 -34.75
N ALA A 154 -0.65 -12.67 -34.84
CA ALA A 154 0.57 -12.39 -35.60
C ALA A 154 1.78 -13.19 -35.07
N HIS A 155 1.90 -13.36 -33.75
CA HIS A 155 2.94 -14.15 -33.13
C HIS A 155 2.79 -15.65 -33.44
N ALA A 156 1.59 -16.20 -33.33
CA ALA A 156 1.31 -17.60 -33.64
C ALA A 156 1.61 -17.95 -35.10
N VAL A 157 1.34 -17.03 -36.05
CA VAL A 157 1.77 -17.19 -37.45
C VAL A 157 3.29 -17.19 -37.55
N ARG A 158 3.95 -16.19 -36.98
CA ARG A 158 5.42 -16.01 -37.06
C ARG A 158 6.19 -17.22 -36.53
N LYS A 159 5.75 -17.78 -35.40
CA LYS A 159 6.40 -18.92 -34.75
C LYS A 159 5.79 -20.27 -35.15
N THR A 160 4.76 -20.29 -36.01
CA THR A 160 4.02 -21.51 -36.38
C THR A 160 3.56 -22.27 -35.13
N LEU A 161 2.63 -21.67 -34.39
CA LEU A 161 2.15 -22.20 -33.10
C LEU A 161 0.75 -22.82 -33.24
N PRO A 162 0.48 -23.97 -32.61
CA PRO A 162 -0.81 -24.67 -32.69
C PRO A 162 -1.87 -24.05 -31.76
N VAL A 163 -2.16 -22.76 -31.95
CA VAL A 163 -3.22 -22.05 -31.22
C VAL A 163 -4.52 -22.11 -32.03
N LEU A 164 -5.60 -22.57 -31.40
CA LEU A 164 -6.95 -22.55 -31.94
C LEU A 164 -7.63 -21.29 -31.41
N PHE A 165 -7.70 -20.25 -32.25
CA PHE A 165 -8.46 -19.03 -31.97
C PHE A 165 -9.94 -19.31 -32.20
N PHE A 166 -10.66 -19.67 -31.14
CA PHE A 166 -12.05 -20.11 -31.18
C PHE A 166 -12.98 -18.98 -30.76
N ILE A 167 -13.52 -18.27 -31.76
CA ILE A 167 -14.31 -17.06 -31.59
C ILE A 167 -15.78 -17.43 -31.55
N GLN A 168 -16.42 -17.25 -30.39
CA GLN A 168 -17.85 -17.45 -30.19
C GLN A 168 -18.59 -16.18 -30.56
N ASP A 169 -19.16 -16.18 -31.77
CA ASP A 169 -19.87 -15.05 -32.34
C ASP A 169 -21.36 -15.14 -32.01
N ASN A 170 -21.75 -14.47 -30.92
CA ASN A 170 -23.16 -14.22 -30.58
C ASN A 170 -23.67 -12.85 -31.07
N SER A 171 -22.88 -12.18 -31.91
CA SER A 171 -23.18 -10.92 -32.58
C SER A 171 -23.29 -9.69 -31.65
N TYR A 172 -22.92 -9.82 -30.36
CA TYR A 172 -23.03 -8.75 -29.36
C TYR A 172 -21.85 -8.69 -28.39
N ALA A 173 -21.18 -7.54 -28.35
CA ALA A 173 -20.28 -7.12 -27.29
C ALA A 173 -21.04 -6.31 -26.25
N ILE A 174 -21.46 -6.96 -25.16
CA ILE A 174 -22.38 -6.41 -24.15
C ILE A 174 -23.71 -6.03 -24.82
N SER A 175 -23.92 -4.76 -25.16
CA SER A 175 -25.10 -4.23 -25.85
C SER A 175 -24.82 -3.75 -27.28
N THR A 176 -23.54 -3.78 -27.71
CA THR A 176 -23.11 -3.30 -29.02
C THR A 176 -23.07 -4.43 -30.04
N LYS A 177 -23.72 -4.25 -31.19
CA LYS A 177 -23.61 -5.19 -32.31
C LYS A 177 -22.18 -5.20 -32.86
N THR A 178 -21.64 -6.40 -33.09
CA THR A 178 -20.25 -6.59 -33.55
C THR A 178 -20.12 -6.69 -35.07
N GLU A 179 -21.22 -6.91 -35.78
CA GLU A 179 -21.25 -6.91 -37.25
C GLU A 179 -20.58 -5.65 -37.80
N GLY A 180 -19.65 -5.84 -38.74
CA GLY A 180 -18.89 -4.75 -39.34
C GLY A 180 -17.75 -4.18 -38.48
N ASN A 181 -17.55 -4.66 -37.25
CA ASN A 181 -16.57 -4.13 -36.29
C ASN A 181 -15.50 -5.15 -35.86
N THR A 182 -15.44 -6.33 -36.46
CA THR A 182 -14.42 -7.35 -36.16
C THR A 182 -13.51 -7.58 -37.36
N PHE A 183 -12.36 -8.23 -37.17
CA PHE A 183 -11.48 -8.55 -38.31
C PHE A 183 -12.11 -9.55 -39.29
N PHE A 184 -13.09 -10.33 -38.86
CA PHE A 184 -13.76 -11.36 -39.66
C PHE A 184 -15.14 -10.92 -40.21
N SER A 185 -15.72 -9.83 -39.68
CA SER A 185 -16.95 -9.19 -40.12
C SER A 185 -16.71 -7.68 -40.26
N ARG A 186 -16.46 -7.23 -41.49
CA ARG A 186 -16.08 -5.85 -41.81
C ARG A 186 -17.23 -5.09 -42.47
N PRO A 187 -17.19 -3.75 -42.57
CA PRO A 187 -18.27 -2.97 -43.18
C PRO A 187 -18.52 -3.30 -44.65
N ASP A 188 -17.53 -3.84 -45.35
CA ASP A 188 -17.60 -4.27 -46.76
C ASP A 188 -17.96 -5.76 -46.93
N GLY A 189 -18.16 -6.50 -45.83
CA GLY A 189 -18.52 -7.92 -45.83
C GLY A 189 -17.61 -8.79 -44.95
N PRO A 190 -17.85 -10.11 -44.91
CA PRO A 190 -17.02 -11.05 -44.16
C PRO A 190 -15.64 -11.21 -44.79
N ALA A 191 -14.61 -11.44 -43.97
CA ALA A 191 -13.27 -11.80 -44.43
C ALA A 191 -13.08 -13.33 -44.46
N ASP A 192 -12.36 -13.84 -45.47
CA ASP A 192 -12.06 -15.26 -45.64
C ASP A 192 -10.77 -15.70 -44.93
N ASP A 193 -9.84 -14.78 -44.69
CA ASP A 193 -8.59 -15.03 -43.96
C ASP A 193 -8.19 -13.84 -43.09
N PHE A 194 -7.33 -14.10 -42.11
CA PHE A 194 -6.67 -13.07 -41.32
C PHE A 194 -5.22 -13.47 -41.04
N TYR A 195 -4.27 -12.57 -41.36
CA TYR A 195 -2.82 -12.86 -41.37
C TYR A 195 -2.45 -14.13 -42.16
N GLY A 196 -3.20 -14.45 -43.22
CA GLY A 196 -2.99 -15.65 -44.02
C GLY A 196 -3.46 -16.96 -43.36
N ILE A 197 -4.19 -16.88 -42.24
CA ILE A 197 -4.90 -18.01 -41.65
C ILE A 197 -6.34 -18.01 -42.20
N PRO A 198 -6.79 -19.07 -42.90
CA PRO A 198 -8.18 -19.18 -43.32
C PRO A 198 -9.13 -19.16 -42.12
N ILE A 199 -10.23 -18.42 -42.25
CA ILE A 199 -11.27 -18.32 -41.22
C ILE A 199 -12.33 -19.39 -41.49
N ILE A 200 -12.37 -20.39 -40.62
CA ILE A 200 -13.37 -21.48 -40.67
C ILE A 200 -14.63 -20.99 -39.97
N ARG A 201 -15.80 -21.18 -40.58
CA ARG A 201 -17.10 -20.82 -40.00
C ARG A 201 -17.89 -22.07 -39.70
N LEU A 202 -18.33 -22.20 -38.45
CA LEU A 202 -19.13 -23.31 -37.96
C LEU A 202 -20.39 -22.77 -37.30
N ASP A 203 -21.50 -23.48 -37.45
CA ASP A 203 -22.78 -23.11 -36.84
C ASP A 203 -23.00 -23.91 -35.56
N GLY A 204 -22.75 -23.28 -34.42
CA GLY A 204 -22.91 -23.87 -33.10
C GLY A 204 -24.36 -24.11 -32.69
N ARG A 205 -25.34 -23.64 -33.46
CA ARG A 205 -26.76 -23.87 -33.18
C ARG A 205 -27.19 -25.29 -33.55
N HIS A 206 -26.41 -25.98 -34.39
CA HIS A 206 -26.66 -27.34 -34.88
C HIS A 206 -25.53 -28.29 -34.44
N PRO A 207 -25.52 -28.76 -33.18
CA PRO A 207 -24.41 -29.55 -32.62
C PRO A 207 -24.14 -30.86 -33.38
N GLU A 208 -25.17 -31.45 -33.99
CA GLU A 208 -25.10 -32.67 -34.78
C GLU A 208 -24.09 -32.61 -35.94
N ASP A 209 -23.85 -31.41 -36.50
CA ASP A 209 -22.98 -31.18 -37.66
C ASP A 209 -21.51 -30.90 -37.29
N LEU A 210 -21.21 -30.72 -36.00
CA LEU A 210 -19.90 -30.24 -35.53
C LEU A 210 -18.78 -31.30 -35.42
N PRO A 211 -19.03 -32.57 -35.06
CA PRO A 211 -17.94 -33.48 -34.68
C PRO A 211 -16.86 -33.68 -35.75
N GLU A 212 -17.25 -33.90 -37.01
CA GLU A 212 -16.29 -34.12 -38.10
C GLU A 212 -15.42 -32.88 -38.34
N ALA A 213 -16.02 -31.69 -38.25
CA ALA A 213 -15.29 -30.43 -38.39
C ALA A 213 -14.28 -30.22 -37.25
N PHE A 214 -14.69 -30.44 -35.99
CA PHE A 214 -13.79 -30.34 -34.84
C PHE A 214 -12.65 -31.34 -34.90
N GLU A 215 -12.93 -32.60 -35.21
CA GLU A 215 -11.92 -33.65 -35.36
C GLU A 215 -10.92 -33.30 -36.46
N SER A 216 -11.41 -32.83 -37.62
CA SER A 216 -10.57 -32.42 -38.75
C SER A 216 -9.66 -31.24 -38.39
N ILE A 217 -10.18 -30.22 -37.71
CA ILE A 217 -9.43 -29.03 -37.28
C ILE A 217 -8.32 -29.44 -36.30
N VAL A 218 -8.66 -30.15 -35.22
CA VAL A 218 -7.71 -30.52 -34.18
C VAL A 218 -6.65 -31.49 -34.70
N THR A 219 -7.06 -32.51 -35.47
CA THR A 219 -6.13 -33.47 -36.07
C THR A 219 -5.16 -32.76 -37.01
N GLY A 220 -5.65 -31.89 -37.90
CA GLY A 220 -4.81 -31.10 -38.80
C GLY A 220 -3.80 -30.23 -38.05
N MET A 221 -4.22 -29.60 -36.94
CA MET A 221 -3.31 -28.81 -36.09
C MET A 221 -2.24 -29.66 -35.39
N ARG A 222 -2.53 -30.91 -35.02
CA ARG A 222 -1.51 -31.84 -34.49
C ARG A 222 -0.53 -32.26 -35.57
N GLU A 223 -0.96 -32.36 -36.81
CA GLU A 223 -0.10 -32.72 -37.94
C GLU A 223 0.84 -31.58 -38.35
N ASP A 224 0.28 -30.39 -38.62
CA ASP A 224 1.03 -29.28 -39.22
C ASP A 224 1.54 -28.24 -38.21
N ARG A 225 1.07 -28.30 -36.95
CA ARG A 225 1.42 -27.39 -35.85
C ARG A 225 1.14 -25.91 -36.13
N LYS A 226 0.24 -25.60 -37.06
CA LYS A 226 -0.13 -24.23 -37.45
C LYS A 226 -1.35 -23.73 -36.68
N PRO A 227 -1.50 -22.40 -36.51
CA PRO A 227 -2.70 -21.84 -35.89
C PRO A 227 -3.93 -22.04 -36.76
N ARG A 228 -5.12 -21.93 -36.15
CA ARG A 228 -6.42 -21.93 -36.84
C ARG A 228 -7.32 -20.85 -36.25
N ILE A 229 -8.15 -20.25 -37.09
CA ILE A 229 -9.21 -19.33 -36.67
C ILE A 229 -10.55 -19.98 -36.98
N VAL A 230 -11.39 -20.13 -35.95
CA VAL A 230 -12.76 -20.61 -36.07
C VAL A 230 -13.68 -19.50 -35.58
N VAL A 231 -14.60 -19.07 -36.44
CA VAL A 231 -15.75 -18.25 -36.07
C VAL A 231 -16.93 -19.21 -35.87
N PHE A 232 -17.23 -19.44 -34.59
CA PHE A 232 -18.27 -20.33 -34.11
C PHE A 232 -19.54 -19.53 -33.85
N LYS A 233 -20.49 -19.59 -34.79
CA LYS A 233 -21.75 -18.87 -34.69
C LYS A 233 -22.59 -19.47 -33.56
N VAL A 234 -22.96 -18.65 -32.61
CA VAL A 234 -23.83 -18.99 -31.47
C VAL A 234 -24.82 -17.86 -31.28
N ASP A 235 -25.77 -18.02 -30.36
CA ASP A 235 -26.71 -16.96 -30.00
C ASP A 235 -26.71 -16.76 -28.48
N ARG A 236 -26.88 -15.50 -28.04
CA ARG A 236 -27.00 -15.17 -26.62
C ARG A 236 -28.47 -15.14 -26.24
N LEU A 237 -28.94 -16.21 -25.59
CA LEU A 237 -30.36 -16.41 -25.27
C LEU A 237 -30.84 -15.56 -24.08
N HIS A 238 -29.93 -15.23 -23.16
CA HIS A 238 -30.20 -14.40 -21.99
C HIS A 238 -29.49 -13.03 -22.06
N SER A 239 -29.70 -12.18 -21.05
CA SER A 239 -28.94 -10.94 -20.86
C SER A 239 -27.43 -11.20 -20.77
N HIS A 240 -26.61 -10.16 -20.98
CA HIS A 240 -25.16 -10.27 -20.89
C HIS A 240 -24.71 -10.81 -19.52
N THR A 241 -25.31 -10.28 -18.45
CA THR A 241 -25.13 -10.68 -17.04
C THR A 241 -26.45 -10.46 -16.28
N ASN A 242 -26.52 -10.85 -15.01
CA ASN A 242 -27.66 -10.51 -14.13
C ASN A 242 -27.82 -8.99 -13.88
N ALA A 243 -26.82 -8.17 -14.19
CA ALA A 243 -26.86 -6.71 -14.10
C ALA A 243 -27.23 -6.02 -15.44
N ASP A 244 -27.55 -6.80 -16.48
CA ASP A 244 -27.94 -6.32 -17.80
C ASP A 244 -29.39 -6.70 -18.15
N ASP A 245 -30.02 -5.91 -19.02
CA ASP A 245 -31.34 -6.20 -19.57
C ASP A 245 -31.34 -6.05 -21.09
N HIS A 246 -31.28 -7.19 -21.78
CA HIS A 246 -31.24 -7.21 -23.23
C HIS A 246 -32.48 -6.63 -23.92
N ARG A 247 -33.62 -6.48 -23.22
CA ARG A 247 -34.85 -5.88 -23.76
C ARG A 247 -34.71 -4.38 -24.01
N VAL A 248 -33.66 -3.76 -23.45
CA VAL A 248 -33.36 -2.34 -23.65
C VAL A 248 -32.82 -2.07 -25.05
N TYR A 249 -32.14 -3.04 -25.66
CA TYR A 249 -31.45 -2.85 -26.96
C TYR A 249 -31.78 -3.92 -28.01
N ARG A 250 -32.63 -4.90 -27.69
CA ARG A 250 -33.15 -5.91 -28.62
C ARG A 250 -34.67 -5.85 -28.66
N SER A 251 -35.26 -6.11 -29.82
CA SER A 251 -36.73 -6.20 -29.91
C SER A 251 -37.23 -7.51 -29.32
N GLU A 252 -38.48 -7.51 -28.86
CA GLU A 252 -39.16 -8.72 -28.39
C GLU A 252 -39.21 -9.80 -29.49
N SER A 253 -39.43 -9.39 -30.74
CA SER A 253 -39.41 -10.29 -31.90
C SER A 253 -38.06 -10.95 -32.12
N GLU A 254 -36.95 -10.20 -31.97
CA GLU A 254 -35.59 -10.74 -32.07
C GLU A 254 -35.34 -11.77 -30.96
N ILE A 255 -35.72 -11.44 -29.73
CA ILE A 255 -35.54 -12.34 -28.57
C ILE A 255 -36.32 -13.64 -28.77
N GLN A 256 -37.58 -13.55 -29.24
CA GLN A 256 -38.40 -14.74 -29.48
C GLN A 256 -37.84 -15.61 -30.60
N GLU A 257 -37.43 -15.01 -31.72
CA GLU A 257 -36.83 -15.73 -32.86
C GLU A 257 -35.58 -16.51 -32.43
N LEU A 258 -34.77 -15.93 -31.55
CA LEU A 258 -33.55 -16.59 -31.03
C LEU A 258 -33.85 -17.75 -30.10
N GLN A 259 -34.92 -17.67 -29.29
CA GLN A 259 -35.34 -18.81 -28.46
C GLN A 259 -35.82 -19.98 -29.33
N GLU A 260 -36.43 -19.70 -30.48
CA GLU A 260 -36.93 -20.72 -31.40
C GLU A 260 -35.83 -21.33 -32.28
N THR A 261 -34.85 -20.52 -32.70
CA THR A 261 -33.87 -20.93 -33.73
C THR A 261 -32.44 -21.06 -33.23
N GLY A 262 -32.09 -20.44 -32.10
CA GLY A 262 -30.72 -20.32 -31.61
C GLY A 262 -30.33 -21.26 -30.48
N ASP A 263 -31.24 -22.10 -29.97
CA ASP A 263 -30.97 -22.97 -28.81
C ASP A 263 -30.40 -24.35 -29.22
N PRO A 264 -29.10 -24.61 -29.02
CA PRO A 264 -28.47 -25.85 -29.47
C PRO A 264 -28.95 -27.10 -28.71
N ILE A 265 -29.51 -26.93 -27.50
CA ILE A 265 -30.07 -28.05 -26.73
C ILE A 265 -31.33 -28.57 -27.40
N ILE A 266 -32.18 -27.68 -27.91
CA ILE A 266 -33.41 -28.05 -28.59
C ILE A 266 -33.10 -28.79 -29.89
N HIS A 267 -32.17 -28.26 -30.69
CA HIS A 267 -31.76 -28.89 -31.96
C HIS A 267 -31.19 -30.30 -31.75
N LEU A 268 -30.21 -30.45 -30.85
CA LEU A 268 -29.62 -31.77 -30.58
C LEU A 268 -30.63 -32.75 -29.96
N GLY A 269 -31.51 -32.28 -29.07
CA GLY A 269 -32.56 -33.11 -28.48
C GLY A 269 -33.54 -33.65 -29.52
N ASN A 270 -34.01 -32.79 -30.42
CA ASN A 270 -34.88 -33.19 -31.54
C ASN A 270 -34.17 -34.19 -32.46
N TRP A 271 -32.91 -33.91 -32.81
CA TRP A 271 -32.10 -34.81 -33.63
C TRP A 271 -31.93 -36.19 -32.97
N LEU A 272 -31.65 -36.26 -31.66
CA LEU A 272 -31.55 -37.53 -30.93
C LEU A 272 -32.84 -38.34 -30.99
N VAL A 273 -34.00 -37.68 -30.91
CA VAL A 273 -35.31 -38.32 -31.05
C VAL A 273 -35.50 -38.87 -32.47
N GLU A 274 -35.10 -38.12 -33.50
CA GLU A 274 -35.11 -38.57 -34.89
C GLU A 274 -34.18 -39.78 -35.12
N GLN A 275 -33.05 -39.84 -34.42
CA GLN A 275 -32.14 -40.99 -34.43
C GLN A 275 -32.64 -42.19 -33.59
N GLY A 276 -33.82 -42.09 -32.97
CA GLY A 276 -34.50 -43.19 -32.29
C GLY A 276 -34.32 -43.23 -30.77
N VAL A 277 -33.79 -42.18 -30.14
CA VAL A 277 -33.80 -42.04 -28.67
C VAL A 277 -35.20 -41.63 -28.21
N PRO A 278 -35.87 -42.37 -27.31
CA PRO A 278 -37.21 -42.00 -26.86
C PRO A 278 -37.22 -40.64 -26.15
N ALA A 279 -38.11 -39.72 -26.55
CA ALA A 279 -38.24 -38.40 -25.92
C ALA A 279 -38.46 -38.48 -24.39
N ALA A 280 -39.30 -39.44 -23.94
CA ALA A 280 -39.54 -39.66 -22.52
C ALA A 280 -38.29 -40.07 -21.72
N GLU A 281 -37.28 -40.65 -22.39
CA GLU A 281 -36.00 -41.00 -21.76
C GLU A 281 -35.14 -39.74 -21.57
N LEU A 282 -35.11 -38.85 -22.57
CA LEU A 282 -34.43 -37.55 -22.45
C LEU A 282 -35.09 -36.68 -21.38
N ASP A 283 -36.42 -36.62 -21.34
CA ASP A 283 -37.16 -35.86 -20.33
C ASP A 283 -36.85 -36.36 -18.89
N ALA A 284 -36.80 -37.69 -18.70
CA ALA A 284 -36.45 -38.28 -17.41
C ALA A 284 -35.00 -37.95 -17.01
N GLU A 285 -34.07 -37.94 -17.96
CA GLU A 285 -32.67 -37.57 -17.75
C GLU A 285 -32.52 -36.10 -17.37
N VAL A 286 -33.27 -35.19 -17.99
CA VAL A 286 -33.29 -33.76 -17.61
C VAL A 286 -33.79 -33.58 -16.16
N GLU A 287 -34.84 -34.30 -15.76
CA GLU A 287 -35.35 -34.24 -14.38
C GLU A 287 -34.34 -34.80 -13.35
N GLU A 288 -33.61 -35.87 -13.69
CA GLU A 288 -32.54 -36.40 -12.85
C GLU A 288 -31.41 -35.38 -12.67
N ILE A 289 -30.97 -34.74 -13.76
CA ILE A 289 -29.97 -33.66 -13.73
C ILE A 289 -30.45 -32.52 -12.83
N ARG A 290 -31.68 -32.04 -13.01
CA ARG A 290 -32.27 -30.98 -12.18
C ARG A 290 -32.22 -31.32 -10.69
N SER A 291 -32.56 -32.56 -10.33
CA SER A 291 -32.51 -33.02 -8.94
C SER A 291 -31.07 -33.01 -8.41
N GLY A 292 -30.12 -33.61 -9.14
CA GLY A 292 -28.72 -33.69 -8.72
C GLY A 292 -28.03 -32.32 -8.60
N LEU A 293 -28.40 -31.37 -9.46
CA LEU A 293 -27.89 -30.00 -9.40
C LEU A 293 -28.38 -29.24 -8.18
N ARG A 294 -29.66 -29.40 -7.78
CA ARG A 294 -30.18 -28.79 -6.54
C ARG A 294 -29.44 -29.28 -5.31
N ASP A 295 -29.13 -30.58 -5.25
CA ASP A 295 -28.36 -31.14 -4.14
C ASP A 295 -26.93 -30.61 -4.12
N SER A 296 -26.29 -30.49 -5.28
CA SER A 296 -24.94 -29.95 -5.41
C SER A 296 -24.87 -28.46 -5.05
N ALA A 297 -25.82 -27.66 -5.53
CA ALA A 297 -25.95 -26.25 -5.16
C ALA A 297 -26.17 -26.08 -3.66
N ARG A 298 -27.00 -26.94 -3.05
CA ARG A 298 -27.23 -26.93 -1.60
C ARG A 298 -25.97 -27.24 -0.82
N ARG A 299 -25.20 -28.28 -1.20
CA ARG A 299 -23.92 -28.59 -0.53
C ARG A 299 -22.94 -27.43 -0.62
N ALA A 300 -22.80 -26.83 -1.81
CA ALA A 300 -21.94 -25.66 -2.00
C ALA A 300 -22.40 -24.47 -1.14
N GLN A 301 -23.70 -24.14 -1.13
CA GLN A 301 -24.25 -23.00 -0.39
C GLN A 301 -23.95 -23.07 1.13
N TYR A 302 -24.01 -24.28 1.71
CA TYR A 302 -23.75 -24.51 3.14
C TYR A 302 -22.31 -24.91 3.45
N SER A 303 -21.39 -24.84 2.50
CA SER A 303 -19.96 -25.06 2.74
C SER A 303 -19.31 -23.85 3.43
N ALA A 304 -18.08 -24.03 3.93
CA ALA A 304 -17.36 -23.01 4.68
C ALA A 304 -17.05 -21.76 3.85
N ASP A 305 -17.10 -20.60 4.51
CA ASP A 305 -16.68 -19.33 3.93
C ASP A 305 -15.15 -19.19 4.02
N PRO A 306 -14.50 -18.50 3.08
CA PRO A 306 -13.04 -18.30 3.08
C PRO A 306 -12.60 -17.27 4.11
N GLU A 307 -11.38 -17.43 4.62
CA GLU A 307 -10.73 -16.43 5.48
C GLU A 307 -10.10 -15.29 4.66
N PRO A 308 -10.10 -14.04 5.17
CA PRO A 308 -9.46 -12.92 4.50
C PRO A 308 -7.93 -13.08 4.47
N VAL A 309 -7.31 -12.68 3.35
CA VAL A 309 -5.85 -12.70 3.17
C VAL A 309 -5.37 -11.30 2.82
N PHE A 310 -4.33 -10.83 3.52
CA PHE A 310 -3.80 -9.46 3.40
C PHE A 310 -2.56 -9.34 2.52
N SER A 311 -2.19 -10.40 1.80
CA SER A 311 -1.08 -10.41 0.86
C SER A 311 -1.42 -11.19 -0.41
N ALA A 312 -1.05 -10.62 -1.56
CA ALA A 312 -1.11 -11.31 -2.85
C ALA A 312 0.16 -12.11 -3.17
N LYS A 313 1.24 -11.92 -2.38
CA LYS A 313 2.52 -12.60 -2.60
C LYS A 313 2.47 -14.02 -2.02
N LYS A 314 2.92 -15.00 -2.80
CA LYS A 314 3.26 -16.35 -2.31
C LYS A 314 4.23 -16.24 -1.14
N GLU A 315 4.16 -17.05 -0.09
CA GLU A 315 5.11 -16.99 1.03
C GLU A 315 6.59 -17.16 0.58
N LEU A 316 7.51 -16.41 1.19
CA LEU A 316 8.94 -16.47 0.85
C LEU A 316 9.63 -17.52 1.72
N PRO A 317 10.50 -18.37 1.16
CA PRO A 317 11.42 -19.19 1.96
C PRO A 317 12.21 -18.32 2.95
N SER A 318 12.30 -18.74 4.22
CA SER A 318 12.85 -17.92 5.30
C SER A 318 14.29 -17.45 5.06
N HIS A 319 15.12 -18.29 4.43
CA HIS A 319 16.52 -17.96 4.12
C HIS A 319 16.66 -16.86 3.05
N LEU A 320 15.63 -16.61 2.25
CA LEU A 320 15.61 -15.51 1.26
C LEU A 320 15.19 -14.17 1.89
N SER A 321 14.82 -14.14 3.17
CA SER A 321 14.57 -12.94 3.96
C SER A 321 15.54 -12.75 5.13
N ASP A 322 16.46 -13.69 5.33
CA ASP A 322 17.39 -13.70 6.47
C ASP A 322 18.70 -12.95 6.12
N PRO A 323 19.00 -11.81 6.78
CA PRO A 323 20.22 -11.05 6.55
C PRO A 323 21.52 -11.86 6.76
N GLU A 324 21.50 -12.92 7.58
CA GLU A 324 22.68 -13.76 7.84
C GLU A 324 23.11 -14.59 6.62
N GLN A 325 22.20 -14.79 5.65
CA GLN A 325 22.50 -15.50 4.40
C GLN A 325 23.16 -14.61 3.35
N GLU A 326 23.32 -13.31 3.63
CA GLU A 326 23.85 -12.38 2.66
C GLU A 326 25.32 -12.68 2.31
N TYR A 327 25.57 -12.86 1.01
CA TYR A 327 26.91 -12.86 0.46
C TYR A 327 26.89 -12.12 -0.88
N ARG A 328 27.72 -11.09 -1.03
CA ARG A 328 27.71 -10.20 -2.21
C ARG A 328 29.00 -10.24 -3.02
N GLY A 329 29.88 -11.18 -2.69
CA GLY A 329 31.25 -11.21 -3.17
C GLY A 329 32.15 -10.17 -2.51
N THR A 330 33.46 -10.31 -2.72
CA THR A 330 34.46 -9.33 -2.29
C THR A 330 35.38 -9.03 -3.48
N PRO A 331 35.42 -7.78 -3.99
CA PRO A 331 36.18 -7.47 -5.19
C PRO A 331 37.67 -7.80 -5.01
N GLY A 332 38.17 -8.72 -5.82
CA GLY A 332 39.57 -9.14 -5.90
C GLY A 332 40.27 -8.60 -7.15
N LYS A 333 41.34 -9.28 -7.59
CA LYS A 333 42.05 -8.89 -8.84
C LYS A 333 41.19 -9.05 -10.10
N GLU A 334 40.27 -10.01 -10.12
CA GLU A 334 39.30 -10.25 -11.20
C GLU A 334 37.90 -9.80 -10.73
N ALA A 335 37.67 -8.48 -10.74
CA ALA A 335 36.41 -7.89 -10.30
C ALA A 335 35.49 -7.59 -11.48
N LEU A 336 34.23 -7.99 -11.37
CA LEU A 336 33.18 -7.83 -12.38
C LEU A 336 32.42 -6.52 -12.17
N THR A 337 32.19 -5.79 -13.26
CA THR A 337 31.18 -4.72 -13.34
C THR A 337 29.77 -5.28 -13.16
N MET A 338 28.76 -4.42 -13.00
CA MET A 338 27.36 -4.86 -12.85
C MET A 338 26.86 -5.56 -14.12
N ILE A 339 27.23 -5.08 -15.32
CA ILE A 339 26.89 -5.76 -16.59
C ILE A 339 27.47 -7.18 -16.60
N GLU A 340 28.75 -7.33 -16.25
CA GLU A 340 29.42 -8.62 -16.24
C GLU A 340 28.84 -9.56 -15.18
N ALA A 341 28.55 -9.05 -13.97
CA ALA A 341 27.95 -9.85 -12.90
C ALA A 341 26.54 -10.35 -13.27
N LEU A 342 25.70 -9.51 -13.88
CA LEU A 342 24.38 -9.92 -14.39
C LEU A 342 24.53 -10.97 -15.50
N ARG A 343 25.43 -10.76 -16.46
CA ARG A 343 25.71 -11.71 -17.55
C ARG A 343 26.14 -13.07 -17.01
N GLU A 344 27.08 -13.10 -16.08
CA GLU A 344 27.58 -14.34 -15.48
C GLU A 344 26.51 -15.05 -14.63
N THR A 345 25.63 -14.28 -13.98
CA THR A 345 24.48 -14.82 -13.25
C THR A 345 23.46 -15.47 -14.21
N PHE A 346 23.13 -14.83 -15.33
CA PHE A 346 22.29 -15.45 -16.36
C PHE A 346 22.93 -16.70 -16.96
N ARG A 347 24.22 -16.64 -17.28
CA ARG A 347 24.97 -17.80 -17.78
C ARG A 347 24.88 -18.98 -16.80
N PHE A 348 25.03 -18.73 -15.49
CA PHE A 348 24.89 -19.74 -14.45
C PHE A 348 23.50 -20.39 -14.43
N HIS A 349 22.42 -19.60 -14.50
CA HIS A 349 21.04 -20.12 -14.46
C HIS A 349 20.65 -20.83 -15.76
N LEU A 350 21.07 -20.30 -16.92
CA LEU A 350 20.85 -20.92 -18.22
C LEU A 350 21.55 -22.29 -18.32
N ASP A 351 22.76 -22.41 -17.79
CA ASP A 351 23.55 -23.66 -17.78
C ASP A 351 22.89 -24.74 -16.89
N ARG A 352 22.36 -24.36 -15.72
CA ARG A 352 21.82 -25.31 -14.73
C ARG A 352 20.36 -25.69 -14.92
N ASN A 353 19.54 -24.81 -15.48
CA ASN A 353 18.10 -25.02 -15.54
C ASN A 353 17.57 -24.79 -16.95
N ALA A 354 17.22 -25.87 -17.65
CA ALA A 354 16.68 -25.84 -19.00
C ALA A 354 15.34 -25.07 -19.15
N ALA A 355 14.63 -24.82 -18.04
CA ALA A 355 13.40 -24.04 -18.04
C ALA A 355 13.63 -22.52 -18.15
N VAL A 356 14.85 -22.03 -17.89
CA VAL A 356 15.17 -20.60 -17.95
C VAL A 356 15.26 -20.14 -19.41
N GLU A 357 14.54 -19.08 -19.76
CA GLU A 357 14.52 -18.53 -21.11
C GLU A 357 14.50 -17.00 -21.02
N LEU A 358 15.19 -16.31 -21.92
CA LEU A 358 15.26 -14.86 -22.00
C LEU A 358 14.57 -14.41 -23.29
N LEU A 359 13.61 -13.50 -23.16
CA LEU A 359 12.85 -12.95 -24.28
C LEU A 359 12.78 -11.42 -24.17
N GLY A 360 13.16 -10.72 -25.23
CA GLY A 360 13.05 -9.26 -25.30
C GLY A 360 13.76 -8.69 -26.52
N GLN A 361 13.79 -7.37 -26.61
CA GLN A 361 14.36 -6.68 -27.78
C GLN A 361 15.89 -6.67 -27.71
N ASP A 362 16.54 -6.93 -28.85
CA ASP A 362 18.00 -6.88 -29.05
C ASP A 362 18.86 -7.86 -28.22
N LEU A 363 18.29 -8.88 -27.60
CA LEU A 363 19.02 -9.82 -26.72
C LEU A 363 20.05 -10.70 -27.42
N GLU A 364 19.89 -10.96 -28.71
CA GLU A 364 20.79 -11.87 -29.43
C GLU A 364 22.14 -11.23 -29.78
N ASP A 365 23.16 -12.08 -29.90
CA ASP A 365 24.46 -11.71 -30.43
C ASP A 365 24.38 -11.16 -31.87
N PRO A 366 25.26 -10.20 -32.24
CA PRO A 366 26.45 -9.75 -31.51
C PRO A 366 26.20 -8.64 -30.48
N LYS A 367 24.96 -8.15 -30.36
CA LYS A 367 24.63 -6.97 -29.54
C LYS A 367 24.50 -7.35 -28.06
N GLY A 368 23.59 -8.26 -27.72
CA GLY A 368 23.44 -8.75 -26.36
C GLY A 368 22.69 -7.80 -25.43
N ASP A 369 21.53 -7.31 -25.87
CA ASP A 369 20.73 -6.20 -25.34
C ASP A 369 21.33 -4.81 -25.59
N VAL A 370 20.59 -3.74 -25.25
CA VAL A 370 21.02 -2.34 -25.49
C VAL A 370 22.35 -1.99 -24.81
N PHE A 371 22.69 -2.66 -23.71
CA PHE A 371 23.87 -2.40 -22.90
C PHE A 371 24.91 -3.54 -22.93
N GLY A 372 24.59 -4.69 -23.53
CA GLY A 372 25.46 -5.86 -23.59
C GLY A 372 25.28 -6.87 -22.45
N ILE A 373 24.19 -6.84 -21.67
CA ILE A 373 24.00 -7.79 -20.54
C ILE A 373 23.92 -9.24 -21.04
N THR A 374 23.28 -9.50 -22.18
CA THR A 374 23.10 -10.86 -22.72
C THR A 374 24.15 -11.23 -23.77
N LYS A 375 25.19 -10.40 -23.95
CA LYS A 375 26.25 -10.64 -24.93
C LYS A 375 26.87 -12.03 -24.76
N THR A 376 27.07 -12.73 -25.88
CA THR A 376 27.54 -14.12 -26.01
C THR A 376 26.54 -15.21 -25.59
N LEU A 377 25.44 -14.87 -24.89
CA LEU A 377 24.55 -15.89 -24.33
C LEU A 377 23.68 -16.56 -25.40
N SER A 378 23.22 -15.85 -26.45
CA SER A 378 22.38 -16.49 -27.48
C SER A 378 23.16 -17.46 -28.36
N LYS A 379 24.46 -17.24 -28.57
CA LYS A 379 25.34 -18.24 -29.19
C LYS A 379 25.58 -19.46 -28.30
N GLN A 380 25.68 -19.27 -26.99
CA GLN A 380 25.90 -20.36 -26.02
C GLN A 380 24.62 -21.18 -25.77
N PHE A 381 23.46 -20.53 -25.76
CA PHE A 381 22.15 -21.11 -25.45
C PHE A 381 21.15 -20.81 -26.58
N PRO A 382 21.36 -21.37 -27.79
CA PRO A 382 20.51 -21.11 -28.94
C PRO A 382 19.06 -21.52 -28.66
N GLY A 383 18.11 -20.66 -29.04
CA GLY A 383 16.67 -20.87 -28.83
C GLY A 383 16.19 -20.62 -27.39
N ARG A 384 17.07 -20.20 -26.47
CA ARG A 384 16.71 -19.84 -25.08
C ARG A 384 17.01 -18.40 -24.73
N VAL A 385 17.77 -17.70 -25.54
CA VAL A 385 17.97 -16.25 -25.46
C VAL A 385 17.61 -15.69 -26.82
N GLU A 386 16.41 -15.12 -26.94
CA GLU A 386 15.80 -14.79 -28.22
C GLU A 386 15.35 -13.33 -28.31
N ASN A 387 15.45 -12.78 -29.52
CA ASN A 387 14.83 -11.50 -29.85
C ASN A 387 13.31 -11.62 -29.92
N SER A 388 12.63 -10.71 -29.24
CA SER A 388 11.19 -10.51 -29.37
C SER A 388 10.86 -9.56 -30.54
N PRO A 389 9.59 -9.54 -30.98
CA PRO A 389 9.05 -8.39 -31.71
C PRO A 389 9.12 -7.10 -30.86
N LEU A 390 8.98 -5.96 -31.53
CA LEU A 390 8.91 -4.63 -30.91
C LEU A 390 7.52 -4.37 -30.30
N ALA A 391 7.14 -5.15 -29.28
CA ALA A 391 5.86 -5.03 -28.59
C ALA A 391 6.01 -5.52 -27.13
N GLU A 392 5.89 -4.60 -26.16
CA GLU A 392 6.15 -4.87 -24.76
C GLU A 392 5.05 -5.74 -24.12
N ALA A 393 3.80 -5.54 -24.51
CA ALA A 393 2.69 -6.41 -24.10
C ALA A 393 2.94 -7.85 -24.55
N SER A 394 3.36 -8.07 -25.81
CA SER A 394 3.79 -9.38 -26.30
C SER A 394 4.91 -10.00 -25.46
N ILE A 395 5.98 -9.25 -25.15
CA ILE A 395 7.12 -9.77 -24.36
C ILE A 395 6.63 -10.33 -23.02
N VAL A 396 5.82 -9.55 -22.29
CA VAL A 396 5.33 -9.95 -20.97
C VAL A 396 4.26 -11.04 -21.08
N GLY A 397 3.26 -10.89 -21.94
CA GLY A 397 2.15 -11.84 -22.06
C GLY A 397 2.58 -13.23 -22.56
N LEU A 398 3.51 -13.30 -23.51
CA LEU A 398 4.11 -14.58 -23.94
C LEU A 398 4.91 -15.22 -22.80
N SER A 399 5.66 -14.41 -22.05
CA SER A 399 6.43 -14.90 -20.89
C SER A 399 5.51 -15.42 -19.78
N VAL A 400 4.37 -14.77 -19.52
CA VAL A 400 3.34 -15.30 -18.60
C VAL A 400 2.87 -16.68 -19.08
N GLY A 401 2.51 -16.83 -20.37
CA GLY A 401 2.10 -18.11 -20.92
C GLY A 401 3.16 -19.21 -20.78
N ARG A 402 4.42 -18.90 -21.10
CA ARG A 402 5.55 -19.83 -20.92
C ARG A 402 5.72 -20.21 -19.44
N ALA A 403 5.56 -19.26 -18.51
CA ALA A 403 5.66 -19.51 -17.07
C ALA A 403 4.57 -20.47 -16.57
N LEU A 404 3.32 -20.29 -17.03
CA LEU A 404 2.20 -21.17 -16.70
C LEU A 404 2.39 -22.60 -17.23
N ALA A 405 3.11 -22.74 -18.36
CA ALA A 405 3.51 -24.02 -18.93
C ALA A 405 4.78 -24.62 -18.30
N GLY A 406 5.28 -24.06 -17.19
CA GLY A 406 6.40 -24.60 -16.41
C GLY A 406 7.79 -24.10 -16.80
N LYS A 407 7.90 -23.08 -17.67
CA LYS A 407 9.16 -22.37 -17.91
C LYS A 407 9.44 -21.34 -16.82
N HIS A 408 10.67 -20.83 -16.75
CA HIS A 408 11.11 -19.76 -15.86
C HIS A 408 11.62 -18.57 -16.69
N PRO A 409 10.72 -17.83 -17.36
CA PRO A 409 11.12 -16.81 -18.31
C PRO A 409 11.64 -15.54 -17.64
N VAL A 410 12.56 -14.88 -18.33
CA VAL A 410 13.07 -13.55 -18.03
C VAL A 410 12.71 -12.63 -19.20
N ALA A 411 11.72 -11.78 -18.96
CA ALA A 411 11.24 -10.79 -19.92
C ALA A 411 12.10 -9.52 -19.86
N PHE A 412 12.69 -9.10 -20.97
CA PHE A 412 13.48 -7.86 -21.06
C PHE A 412 12.67 -6.74 -21.68
N LEU A 413 12.38 -5.70 -20.90
CA LEU A 413 11.87 -4.42 -21.40
C LEU A 413 13.03 -3.44 -21.53
N GLN A 414 13.09 -2.75 -22.66
CA GLN A 414 14.28 -1.98 -23.03
C GLN A 414 14.54 -0.81 -22.07
N PHE A 415 13.49 -0.07 -21.71
CA PHE A 415 13.52 1.06 -20.77
C PHE A 415 12.26 1.08 -19.92
N ALA A 416 12.38 1.57 -18.69
CA ALA A 416 11.26 1.75 -17.76
C ALA A 416 10.12 2.59 -18.36
N ASP A 417 10.43 3.53 -19.25
CA ASP A 417 9.47 4.36 -19.96
C ASP A 417 8.47 3.56 -20.83
N PHE A 418 8.76 2.29 -21.14
CA PHE A 418 7.88 1.40 -21.90
C PHE A 418 7.08 0.41 -21.03
N LEU A 419 7.29 0.43 -19.71
CA LEU A 419 6.48 -0.33 -18.75
C LEU A 419 4.96 -0.09 -18.91
N PRO A 420 4.46 1.12 -19.20
CA PRO A 420 3.03 1.37 -19.40
C PRO A 420 2.39 0.51 -20.50
N ILE A 421 3.14 0.18 -21.56
CA ILE A 421 2.64 -0.63 -22.68
C ILE A 421 2.39 -2.08 -22.23
N ALA A 422 3.18 -2.58 -21.28
CA ALA A 422 3.03 -3.92 -20.72
C ALA A 422 2.21 -3.98 -19.42
N TYR A 423 1.77 -2.84 -18.89
CA TYR A 423 1.20 -2.73 -17.54
C TYR A 423 0.00 -3.66 -17.32
N ASN A 424 -0.86 -3.78 -18.33
CA ASN A 424 -2.01 -4.69 -18.29
C ASN A 424 -1.59 -6.14 -18.00
N GLN A 425 -0.56 -6.66 -18.69
CA GLN A 425 -0.05 -8.02 -18.47
C GLN A 425 0.65 -8.18 -17.11
N LEU A 426 1.35 -7.13 -16.64
CA LEU A 426 2.04 -7.13 -15.35
C LEU A 426 1.04 -7.18 -14.18
N TRP A 427 0.03 -6.31 -14.21
CA TRP A 427 -0.96 -6.19 -13.14
C TRP A 427 -2.03 -7.28 -13.22
N ALA A 428 -2.66 -7.41 -14.38
CA ALA A 428 -3.82 -8.29 -14.52
C ALA A 428 -3.39 -9.74 -14.44
N ASP A 429 -2.20 -10.12 -14.90
CA ASP A 429 -1.81 -11.53 -15.00
C ASP A 429 -0.60 -11.91 -14.15
N MET A 430 0.59 -11.36 -14.42
CA MET A 430 1.80 -11.71 -13.69
C MET A 430 1.64 -11.57 -12.16
N GLY A 431 1.17 -10.43 -11.68
CA GLY A 431 1.04 -10.14 -10.26
C GLY A 431 -0.13 -10.86 -9.57
N SER A 432 -1.26 -11.01 -10.27
CA SER A 432 -2.48 -11.53 -9.63
C SER A 432 -2.64 -13.06 -9.69
N MET A 433 -1.95 -13.75 -10.61
CA MET A 433 -2.19 -15.18 -10.90
C MET A 433 -2.16 -16.08 -9.66
N PHE A 434 -1.11 -15.97 -8.83
CA PHE A 434 -0.97 -16.79 -7.62
C PHE A 434 -2.13 -16.55 -6.66
N TRP A 435 -2.41 -15.28 -6.34
CA TRP A 435 -3.43 -14.92 -5.37
C TRP A 435 -4.83 -15.28 -5.86
N ARG A 436 -5.18 -14.92 -7.12
CA ARG A 436 -6.51 -15.10 -7.69
C ARG A 436 -6.90 -16.57 -7.89
N THR A 437 -5.93 -17.47 -7.92
CA THR A 437 -6.12 -18.92 -8.09
C THR A 437 -5.85 -19.73 -6.83
N ASP A 438 -5.67 -19.06 -5.68
CA ASP A 438 -5.24 -19.67 -4.42
C ASP A 438 -4.04 -20.62 -4.58
N GLY A 439 -3.06 -20.21 -5.38
CA GLY A 439 -1.85 -20.97 -5.65
C GLY A 439 -2.01 -22.11 -6.65
N GLY A 440 -3.20 -22.31 -7.23
CA GLY A 440 -3.44 -23.29 -8.30
C GLY A 440 -2.56 -23.03 -9.53
N TRP A 441 -2.35 -21.76 -9.88
CA TRP A 441 -1.43 -21.34 -10.93
C TRP A 441 -0.34 -20.43 -10.36
N ASN A 442 0.89 -20.55 -10.88
CA ASN A 442 2.04 -19.75 -10.48
C ASN A 442 2.71 -19.13 -11.71
N CYS A 443 3.24 -17.91 -11.59
CA CYS A 443 3.96 -17.22 -12.65
C CYS A 443 5.40 -16.88 -12.20
N PRO A 444 6.33 -17.86 -12.16
CA PRO A 444 7.72 -17.64 -11.74
C PRO A 444 8.53 -16.92 -12.84
N MET A 445 8.22 -15.65 -13.05
CA MET A 445 8.78 -14.80 -14.11
C MET A 445 9.56 -13.63 -13.53
N ILE A 446 10.67 -13.27 -14.18
CA ILE A 446 11.45 -12.08 -13.87
C ILE A 446 11.32 -11.08 -15.03
N VAL A 447 11.04 -9.81 -14.73
CA VAL A 447 11.03 -8.72 -15.73
C VAL A 447 12.25 -7.84 -15.50
N MET A 448 13.18 -7.84 -16.44
CA MET A 448 14.37 -6.99 -16.44
C MET A 448 14.07 -5.67 -17.13
N VAL A 449 14.31 -4.55 -16.44
CA VAL A 449 13.98 -3.20 -16.95
C VAL A 449 15.15 -2.23 -16.72
N SER A 450 15.67 -1.61 -17.77
CA SER A 450 16.68 -0.56 -17.61
C SER A 450 16.05 0.75 -17.16
N CYS A 451 16.71 1.50 -16.27
CA CYS A 451 16.10 2.68 -15.64
C CYS A 451 17.08 3.81 -15.30
N GLY A 452 16.53 4.95 -14.90
CA GLY A 452 17.27 6.08 -14.31
C GLY A 452 17.62 7.20 -15.29
N GLY A 453 17.71 8.42 -14.76
CA GLY A 453 17.73 9.66 -15.50
C GLY A 453 19.08 10.33 -15.63
N TYR A 454 20.17 9.83 -15.04
CA TYR A 454 21.46 10.55 -15.03
C TYR A 454 22.31 10.45 -16.30
N LYS A 455 21.87 9.75 -17.35
CA LYS A 455 22.59 9.71 -18.64
C LYS A 455 22.27 10.98 -19.47
N PRO A 456 23.27 11.71 -19.99
CA PRO A 456 23.02 12.99 -20.64
C PRO A 456 22.15 12.92 -21.90
N GLY A 457 21.19 13.85 -22.01
CA GLY A 457 20.51 14.16 -23.27
C GLY A 457 19.44 13.16 -23.73
N LEU A 458 19.09 12.15 -22.92
CA LEU A 458 18.17 11.09 -23.33
C LEU A 458 16.68 11.50 -23.28
N GLY A 459 16.35 12.52 -22.50
CA GLY A 459 15.00 13.07 -22.45
C GLY A 459 13.95 12.17 -21.78
N PRO A 460 12.66 12.46 -22.00
CA PRO A 460 11.58 11.99 -21.14
C PRO A 460 11.18 10.52 -21.35
N PHE A 461 11.68 9.84 -22.39
CA PHE A 461 11.32 8.47 -22.75
C PHE A 461 12.47 7.47 -22.59
N HIS A 462 13.52 7.88 -21.90
CA HIS A 462 14.70 7.06 -21.65
C HIS A 462 15.33 7.40 -20.30
N ALA A 463 14.57 7.94 -19.34
CA ALA A 463 15.12 8.55 -18.13
C ALA A 463 14.27 8.31 -16.87
N SER A 464 13.10 7.69 -17.01
CA SER A 464 12.25 7.39 -15.86
C SER A 464 12.78 6.17 -15.09
N SER A 465 12.32 6.03 -13.85
CA SER A 465 12.62 4.87 -13.03
C SER A 465 11.40 3.94 -12.89
N MET A 466 10.18 4.47 -12.77
CA MET A 466 8.88 3.78 -12.73
C MET A 466 8.75 2.65 -11.69
N GLU A 467 9.66 2.60 -10.72
CA GLU A 467 9.68 1.59 -9.68
C GLU A 467 8.48 1.70 -8.73
N ALA A 468 7.99 2.92 -8.49
CA ALA A 468 6.79 3.13 -7.66
C ALA A 468 5.54 2.55 -8.32
N VAL A 469 5.39 2.72 -9.64
CA VAL A 469 4.28 2.12 -10.42
C VAL A 469 4.32 0.61 -10.35
N ALA A 470 5.51 0.01 -10.45
CA ALA A 470 5.69 -1.43 -10.26
C ALA A 470 5.37 -1.88 -8.82
N ALA A 471 5.78 -1.10 -7.81
CA ALA A 471 5.54 -1.42 -6.39
C ALA A 471 4.06 -1.40 -6.01
N HIS A 472 3.23 -0.65 -6.75
CA HIS A 472 1.78 -0.66 -6.61
C HIS A 472 1.10 -1.94 -7.11
N ILE A 473 1.80 -2.81 -7.85
CA ILE A 473 1.24 -4.07 -8.34
C ILE A 473 1.26 -5.11 -7.21
N PRO A 474 0.11 -5.61 -6.73
CA PRO A 474 0.10 -6.68 -5.74
C PRO A 474 0.70 -7.97 -6.30
N GLY A 475 1.39 -8.73 -5.46
CA GLY A 475 1.91 -10.06 -5.80
C GLY A 475 3.28 -10.08 -6.49
N VAL A 476 3.86 -8.91 -6.82
CA VAL A 476 5.20 -8.82 -7.41
C VAL A 476 6.24 -8.32 -6.40
N ASP A 477 7.46 -8.86 -6.48
CA ASP A 477 8.62 -8.29 -5.82
C ASP A 477 9.26 -7.24 -6.74
N VAL A 478 9.69 -6.11 -6.16
CA VAL A 478 10.31 -5.00 -6.92
C VAL A 478 11.65 -4.68 -6.31
N VAL A 479 12.71 -4.79 -7.13
CA VAL A 479 14.09 -4.62 -6.69
C VAL A 479 14.87 -3.68 -7.60
N MET A 480 15.82 -2.94 -7.01
CA MET A 480 16.71 -2.01 -7.71
C MET A 480 18.10 -2.00 -7.04
N PRO A 481 19.08 -2.76 -7.56
CA PRO A 481 20.44 -2.80 -7.00
C PRO A 481 21.19 -1.49 -7.24
N SER A 482 22.13 -1.18 -6.35
CA SER A 482 23.06 -0.05 -6.49
C SER A 482 24.49 -0.46 -6.86
N THR A 483 24.85 -1.76 -6.72
CA THR A 483 26.19 -2.31 -7.01
C THR A 483 26.12 -3.66 -7.73
N ALA A 484 27.24 -4.12 -8.30
CA ALA A 484 27.31 -5.39 -9.01
C ALA A 484 27.00 -6.61 -8.11
N GLY A 485 27.46 -6.59 -6.85
CA GLY A 485 27.17 -7.64 -5.88
C GLY A 485 25.70 -7.69 -5.44
N ASP A 486 25.04 -6.51 -5.35
CA ASP A 486 23.58 -6.46 -5.15
C ASP A 486 22.86 -7.07 -6.35
N ALA A 487 23.29 -6.72 -7.55
CA ALA A 487 22.62 -7.15 -8.77
C ALA A 487 22.65 -8.67 -8.94
N ALA A 488 23.82 -9.29 -8.77
CA ALA A 488 23.95 -10.76 -8.83
C ALA A 488 23.18 -11.44 -7.69
N GLY A 489 23.32 -10.97 -6.45
CA GLY A 489 22.67 -11.58 -5.30
C GLY A 489 21.14 -11.48 -5.32
N LEU A 490 20.58 -10.33 -5.70
CA LEU A 490 19.13 -10.15 -5.84
C LEU A 490 18.57 -10.94 -7.02
N LEU A 491 19.31 -11.05 -8.12
CA LEU A 491 18.88 -11.85 -9.27
C LEU A 491 18.84 -13.34 -8.91
N ASN A 492 19.83 -13.84 -8.17
CA ASN A 492 19.80 -15.20 -7.62
C ASN A 492 18.61 -15.41 -6.67
N ALA A 493 18.35 -14.46 -5.77
CA ALA A 493 17.19 -14.52 -4.87
C ALA A 493 15.86 -14.53 -5.66
N ALA A 494 15.75 -13.77 -6.75
CA ALA A 494 14.57 -13.75 -7.62
C ALA A 494 14.34 -15.10 -8.33
N PHE A 495 15.41 -15.73 -8.84
CA PHE A 495 15.30 -17.07 -9.41
C PHE A 495 14.91 -18.12 -8.37
N GLU A 496 15.44 -18.01 -7.15
CA GLU A 496 15.18 -18.97 -6.07
C GLU A 496 13.78 -18.81 -5.45
N SER A 497 13.30 -17.57 -5.31
CA SER A 497 11.97 -17.28 -4.75
C SER A 497 10.83 -17.85 -5.59
N LYS A 498 11.04 -17.93 -6.92
CA LYS A 498 10.01 -18.27 -7.91
C LYS A 498 8.76 -17.38 -7.78
N ARG A 499 8.90 -16.19 -7.21
CA ARG A 499 7.86 -15.16 -7.17
C ARG A 499 7.97 -14.30 -8.43
N PRO A 500 6.86 -13.76 -8.93
CA PRO A 500 6.92 -12.73 -9.96
C PRO A 500 7.79 -11.56 -9.47
N THR A 501 8.82 -11.19 -10.23
CA THR A 501 9.79 -10.15 -9.83
C THR A 501 10.00 -9.14 -10.94
N ILE A 502 9.97 -7.85 -10.63
CA ILE A 502 10.39 -6.77 -11.52
C ILE A 502 11.74 -6.24 -11.02
N PHE A 503 12.76 -6.39 -11.86
CA PHE A 503 14.16 -6.08 -11.57
C PHE A 503 14.58 -4.85 -12.38
N PHE A 504 14.70 -3.72 -11.70
CA PHE A 504 15.14 -2.46 -12.31
C PHE A 504 16.65 -2.34 -12.21
N TYR A 505 17.37 -2.22 -13.33
CA TYR A 505 18.82 -2.02 -13.32
C TYR A 505 19.19 -0.58 -13.75
N PRO A 506 19.78 0.23 -12.86
CA PRO A 506 20.11 1.62 -13.17
C PRO A 506 21.26 1.73 -14.19
N LYS A 507 21.04 2.48 -15.28
CA LYS A 507 21.98 2.58 -16.41
C LYS A 507 23.35 3.14 -16.04
N VAL A 508 23.45 4.02 -15.04
CA VAL A 508 24.73 4.61 -14.62
C VAL A 508 25.51 3.63 -13.73
N CYS A 509 24.85 2.75 -13.00
CA CYS A 509 25.53 1.75 -12.16
C CYS A 509 26.15 0.59 -12.95
N LEU A 510 25.76 0.40 -14.22
CA LEU A 510 26.14 -0.75 -15.05
C LEU A 510 27.67 -0.95 -15.19
N ASN A 511 28.42 0.12 -15.48
CA ASN A 511 29.87 0.08 -15.73
C ASN A 511 30.72 0.64 -14.58
N GLU A 512 30.11 0.93 -13.43
CA GLU A 512 30.82 1.65 -12.37
C GLU A 512 32.03 0.89 -11.82
N ALA A 513 33.20 1.55 -11.80
CA ALA A 513 34.43 0.98 -11.28
C ALA A 513 34.41 0.66 -9.77
N LEU A 514 33.80 1.53 -8.95
CA LEU A 514 33.75 1.39 -7.48
C LEU A 514 32.67 0.40 -7.00
N GLY A 515 31.78 -0.04 -7.88
CA GLY A 515 30.66 -0.93 -7.55
C GLY A 515 30.87 -2.41 -7.91
N LYS A 516 32.11 -2.83 -8.22
CA LYS A 516 32.42 -4.17 -8.73
C LYS A 516 32.28 -5.28 -7.66
N THR A 517 32.14 -6.53 -8.11
CA THR A 517 32.07 -7.73 -7.26
C THR A 517 33.04 -8.83 -7.71
N SER A 518 33.22 -9.90 -6.95
CA SER A 518 33.98 -11.08 -7.35
C SER A 518 33.25 -11.95 -8.38
N ALA A 519 34.01 -12.77 -9.11
CA ALA A 519 33.48 -13.66 -10.15
C ALA A 519 32.63 -14.85 -9.65
N ASP A 520 32.56 -15.10 -8.34
CA ASP A 520 31.80 -16.21 -7.74
C ASP A 520 30.30 -15.92 -7.59
N VAL A 521 29.68 -15.37 -8.65
CA VAL A 521 28.27 -14.94 -8.70
C VAL A 521 27.30 -16.05 -8.28
N SER A 522 27.63 -17.32 -8.47
CA SER A 522 26.81 -18.47 -8.07
C SER A 522 26.59 -18.62 -6.58
N ARG A 523 27.45 -18.02 -5.75
CA ARG A 523 27.34 -18.04 -4.29
C ARG A 523 26.64 -16.80 -3.75
N GLN A 524 26.51 -15.77 -4.59
CA GLN A 524 26.03 -14.47 -4.14
C GLN A 524 24.52 -14.54 -3.92
N LEU A 525 24.07 -14.07 -2.76
CA LEU A 525 22.69 -14.03 -2.37
C LEU A 525 22.46 -12.74 -1.59
N VAL A 526 21.47 -11.97 -2.00
CA VAL A 526 21.00 -10.81 -1.24
C VAL A 526 19.55 -11.07 -0.87
N PRO A 527 19.21 -11.15 0.43
CA PRO A 527 17.85 -11.36 0.88
C PRO A 527 16.90 -10.28 0.36
N LEU A 528 15.69 -10.68 -0.06
CA LEU A 528 14.65 -9.78 -0.53
C LEU A 528 14.04 -9.02 0.66
N GLY A 529 13.84 -7.71 0.49
CA GLY A 529 13.25 -6.87 1.53
C GLY A 529 14.20 -6.45 2.65
N VAL A 530 15.50 -6.71 2.52
CA VAL A 530 16.52 -6.35 3.52
C VAL A 530 17.36 -5.18 2.98
N ALA A 531 17.47 -4.10 3.75
CA ALA A 531 18.30 -2.95 3.38
C ALA A 531 19.76 -3.18 3.79
N ARG A 532 20.68 -2.52 3.08
CA ARG A 532 22.10 -2.45 3.49
C ARG A 532 22.35 -1.12 4.16
N LYS A 533 22.95 -1.17 5.35
CA LYS A 533 23.53 0.01 5.98
C LYS A 533 24.97 0.21 5.48
N LEU A 534 25.17 1.25 4.68
CA LEU A 534 26.47 1.60 4.07
C LEU A 534 27.37 2.36 5.03
N ARG A 535 26.77 3.19 5.88
CA ARG A 535 27.45 4.00 6.89
C ARG A 535 26.61 4.08 8.16
N GLU A 536 27.28 4.13 9.30
CA GLU A 536 26.67 4.39 10.59
C GLU A 536 26.95 5.82 11.07
N GLY A 537 25.92 6.48 11.58
CA GLY A 537 26.03 7.79 12.20
C GLY A 537 24.87 8.11 13.13
N GLU A 538 25.01 9.20 13.88
CA GLU A 538 24.05 9.61 14.92
C GLU A 538 23.25 10.89 14.58
N HIS A 539 23.66 11.65 13.56
CA HIS A 539 23.16 13.02 13.38
C HIS A 539 22.04 13.17 12.34
N ILE A 540 22.11 12.40 11.25
CA ILE A 540 21.16 12.44 10.13
C ILE A 540 21.18 11.08 9.39
N SER A 541 20.05 10.68 8.83
CA SER A 541 19.92 9.47 8.01
C SER A 541 19.61 9.80 6.55
N PHE A 542 20.34 9.21 5.62
CA PHE A 542 20.01 9.18 4.20
C PHE A 542 19.43 7.81 3.84
N VAL A 543 18.23 7.80 3.25
CA VAL A 543 17.56 6.58 2.77
C VAL A 543 17.41 6.67 1.26
N SER A 544 17.97 5.72 0.53
CA SER A 544 17.98 5.74 -0.94
C SER A 544 18.11 4.33 -1.53
N TYR A 545 18.17 4.24 -2.85
CA TYR A 545 18.37 3.02 -3.65
C TYR A 545 18.77 3.43 -5.08
N GLY A 546 19.36 2.51 -5.85
CA GLY A 546 19.74 2.79 -7.24
C GLY A 546 20.85 3.85 -7.38
N ASN A 547 20.76 4.73 -8.39
CA ASN A 547 21.83 5.69 -8.70
C ASN A 547 22.12 6.71 -7.57
N PRO A 548 21.13 7.30 -6.87
CA PRO A 548 21.39 8.36 -5.90
C PRO A 548 22.17 7.94 -4.64
N ILE A 549 22.41 6.63 -4.44
CA ILE A 549 23.23 6.12 -3.34
C ILE A 549 24.61 6.78 -3.29
N LYS A 550 25.26 6.96 -4.45
CA LYS A 550 26.58 7.60 -4.51
C LYS A 550 26.52 9.08 -4.12
N LEU A 551 25.44 9.77 -4.48
CA LEU A 551 25.24 11.17 -4.12
C LEU A 551 25.05 11.31 -2.60
N CYS A 552 24.31 10.38 -1.99
CA CYS A 552 24.15 10.32 -0.52
C CYS A 552 25.48 10.04 0.20
N MET A 553 26.28 9.09 -0.32
CA MET A 553 27.60 8.79 0.23
C MET A 553 28.53 10.00 0.16
N LYS A 554 28.59 10.70 -0.98
CA LYS A 554 29.40 11.91 -1.15
C LYS A 554 28.97 13.03 -0.19
N ALA A 555 27.66 13.25 -0.03
CA ALA A 555 27.14 14.21 0.95
C ALA A 555 27.51 13.83 2.39
N ALA A 556 27.45 12.53 2.73
CA ALA A 556 27.86 12.03 4.04
C ALA A 556 29.36 12.22 4.31
N GLU A 557 30.22 12.01 3.32
CA GLU A 557 31.68 12.25 3.41
C GLU A 557 32.00 13.73 3.67
N ASP A 558 31.32 14.66 2.96
CA ASP A 558 31.54 16.08 3.22
C ASP A 558 31.02 16.53 4.59
N LEU A 559 29.91 15.98 5.07
CA LEU A 559 29.43 16.23 6.43
C LEU A 559 30.41 15.71 7.50
N GLU A 560 31.06 14.58 7.25
CA GLU A 560 32.05 14.00 8.16
C GLU A 560 33.26 14.91 8.35
N HIS A 561 33.73 15.60 7.30
CA HIS A 561 34.77 16.63 7.41
C HIS A 561 34.42 17.77 8.36
N HIS A 562 33.12 17.94 8.68
CA HIS A 562 32.60 18.93 9.62
C HIS A 562 32.11 18.30 10.94
N GLY A 563 32.52 17.06 11.24
CA GLY A 563 32.21 16.37 12.50
C GLY A 563 30.79 15.82 12.59
N VAL A 564 30.06 15.75 11.48
CA VAL A 564 28.70 15.20 11.42
C VAL A 564 28.74 13.80 10.82
N SER A 565 28.39 12.80 11.62
CA SER A 565 28.23 11.41 11.17
C SER A 565 26.82 11.13 10.64
N SER A 566 26.70 10.45 9.52
CA SER A 566 25.42 10.13 8.88
C SER A 566 25.17 8.63 8.74
N ASP A 567 23.95 8.18 9.02
CA ASP A 567 23.48 6.88 8.53
C ASP A 567 23.25 6.97 7.02
N VAL A 568 23.69 5.98 6.26
CA VAL A 568 23.35 5.84 4.83
C VAL A 568 22.79 4.45 4.61
N ILE A 569 21.53 4.39 4.16
CA ILE A 569 20.75 3.16 3.98
C ILE A 569 20.42 3.00 2.51
N ASP A 570 20.78 1.84 1.97
CA ASP A 570 20.44 1.37 0.63
C ASP A 570 19.32 0.34 0.71
N LEU A 571 18.11 0.69 0.26
CA LEU A 571 16.95 -0.19 0.38
C LEU A 571 17.07 -1.46 -0.45
N ARG A 572 17.60 -1.36 -1.69
CA ARG A 572 17.77 -2.44 -2.68
C ARG A 572 16.48 -3.13 -3.15
N SER A 573 15.50 -3.29 -2.27
CA SER A 573 14.14 -3.77 -2.52
C SER A 573 13.15 -2.64 -2.22
N ILE A 574 12.22 -2.45 -3.13
CA ILE A 574 11.17 -1.42 -3.09
C ILE A 574 9.87 -2.02 -2.54
N SER A 575 9.57 -3.25 -2.92
CA SER A 575 8.45 -4.03 -2.40
C SER A 575 8.84 -5.51 -2.31
N PRO A 576 8.94 -6.11 -1.11
CA PRO A 576 8.92 -5.44 0.19
C PRO A 576 10.15 -4.54 0.39
N TRP A 577 10.08 -3.57 1.30
CA TRP A 577 11.23 -2.75 1.71
C TRP A 577 11.48 -2.91 3.22
N ASP A 578 12.71 -2.67 3.66
CA ASP A 578 13.14 -2.86 5.04
C ASP A 578 12.72 -1.68 5.93
N ARG A 579 11.45 -1.73 6.33
CA ARG A 579 10.82 -0.74 7.18
C ARG A 579 11.50 -0.60 8.53
N ASP A 580 11.85 -1.72 9.16
CA ASP A 580 12.38 -1.74 10.53
C ASP A 580 13.76 -1.09 10.60
N THR A 581 14.64 -1.34 9.62
CA THR A 581 15.96 -0.69 9.55
C THR A 581 15.84 0.83 9.41
N VAL A 582 14.87 1.31 8.62
CA VAL A 582 14.66 2.75 8.40
C VAL A 582 14.05 3.43 9.62
N ILE A 583 13.06 2.81 10.27
CA ILE A 583 12.49 3.32 11.53
C ILE A 583 13.57 3.38 12.62
N ALA A 584 14.36 2.32 12.78
CA ALA A 584 15.44 2.29 13.77
C ALA A 584 16.48 3.40 13.54
N SER A 585 16.81 3.69 12.27
CA SER A 585 17.71 4.79 11.93
C SER A 585 17.08 6.15 12.20
N ALA A 586 15.80 6.34 11.88
CA ALA A 586 15.07 7.57 12.15
C ALA A 586 14.92 7.84 13.66
N GLU A 587 14.67 6.81 14.47
CA GLU A 587 14.68 6.89 15.94
C GLU A 587 16.05 7.28 16.48
N LYS A 588 17.13 6.82 15.85
CA LYS A 588 18.48 7.20 16.24
C LYS A 588 18.81 8.65 15.90
N THR A 589 18.50 9.12 14.69
CA THR A 589 19.00 10.41 14.19
C THR A 589 18.02 11.58 14.34
N GLY A 590 16.71 11.31 14.32
CA GLY A 590 15.63 12.32 14.35
C GLY A 590 15.54 13.20 13.10
N ARG A 591 16.39 12.97 12.08
CA ARG A 591 16.46 13.73 10.83
C ARG A 591 16.70 12.77 9.68
N VAL A 592 15.76 12.73 8.74
CA VAL A 592 15.80 11.79 7.62
C VAL A 592 15.68 12.53 6.30
N ILE A 593 16.57 12.19 5.36
CA ILE A 593 16.46 12.60 3.96
C ILE A 593 16.24 11.35 3.11
N VAL A 594 15.10 11.31 2.42
CA VAL A 594 14.80 10.26 1.44
C VAL A 594 15.17 10.75 0.04
N VAL A 595 15.93 9.96 -0.71
CA VAL A 595 16.47 10.34 -2.02
C VAL A 595 16.20 9.25 -3.06
N HIS A 596 15.50 9.58 -4.15
CA HIS A 596 15.28 8.67 -5.29
C HIS A 596 14.91 9.44 -6.57
N GLU A 597 15.00 8.79 -7.74
CA GLU A 597 14.81 9.44 -9.05
C GLU A 597 13.35 9.53 -9.52
N GLU A 598 12.43 8.76 -8.92
CA GLU A 598 11.01 8.85 -9.27
C GLU A 598 10.37 10.18 -8.82
N ASN A 599 9.19 10.46 -9.38
CA ASN A 599 8.28 11.53 -9.00
C ASN A 599 8.10 11.68 -7.49
N LYS A 600 7.73 12.88 -7.08
CA LYS A 600 7.53 13.23 -5.68
C LYS A 600 6.18 12.75 -5.16
N THR A 601 5.15 12.81 -6.00
CA THR A 601 3.80 12.36 -5.65
C THR A 601 3.68 10.85 -5.78
N ALA A 602 3.06 10.21 -4.78
CA ALA A 602 2.78 8.77 -4.77
C ALA A 602 4.01 7.87 -5.01
N SER A 603 5.15 8.25 -4.44
CA SER A 603 6.40 7.49 -4.53
C SER A 603 6.81 6.87 -3.20
N MET A 604 7.88 6.07 -3.21
CA MET A 604 8.44 5.47 -1.99
C MET A 604 8.81 6.50 -0.93
N SER A 605 9.21 7.72 -1.31
CA SER A 605 9.47 8.76 -0.33
C SER A 605 8.21 9.19 0.44
N SER A 606 7.02 9.00 -0.13
CA SER A 606 5.75 9.27 0.53
C SER A 606 5.39 8.14 1.49
N GLU A 607 5.55 6.90 1.05
CA GLU A 607 5.36 5.70 1.88
C GLU A 607 6.28 5.71 3.11
N ILE A 608 7.59 5.91 2.90
CA ILE A 608 8.56 6.00 3.99
C ILE A 608 8.21 7.15 4.93
N ALA A 609 7.80 8.30 4.41
CA ALA A 609 7.44 9.42 5.26
C ALA A 609 6.20 9.16 6.13
N ALA A 610 5.19 8.46 5.58
CA ALA A 610 4.00 8.05 6.33
C ALA A 610 4.35 7.04 7.44
N GLU A 611 5.11 6.00 7.10
CA GLU A 611 5.56 4.98 8.05
C GLU A 611 6.44 5.56 9.15
N LEU A 612 7.34 6.48 8.81
CA LEU A 612 8.11 7.18 9.83
C LEU A 612 7.23 8.08 10.72
N ALA A 613 6.20 8.74 10.17
CA ALA A 613 5.31 9.59 10.94
C ALA A 613 4.40 8.80 11.90
N GLU A 614 4.02 7.57 11.53
CA GLU A 614 3.19 6.70 12.35
C GLU A 614 3.96 6.00 13.48
N TYR A 615 5.23 5.65 13.24
CA TYR A 615 5.95 4.72 14.13
C TYR A 615 7.20 5.28 14.80
N VAL A 616 7.72 6.44 14.40
CA VAL A 616 8.83 7.10 15.12
C VAL A 616 8.28 7.89 16.30
N SER A 617 8.79 7.58 17.49
CA SER A 617 8.33 8.13 18.77
C SER A 617 8.97 9.48 19.15
N ARG A 618 10.13 9.81 18.57
CA ARG A 618 10.83 11.08 18.81
C ARG A 618 10.42 12.19 17.83
N PRO A 619 10.70 13.48 18.15
CA PRO A 619 10.57 14.56 17.16
C PRO A 619 11.40 14.26 15.92
N LEU A 620 10.72 14.25 14.78
CA LEU A 620 11.28 13.84 13.49
C LEU A 620 11.19 14.99 12.48
N GLN A 621 12.27 15.18 11.72
CA GLN A 621 12.29 16.07 10.55
C GLN A 621 12.59 15.26 9.29
N ILE A 622 11.72 15.35 8.30
CA ILE A 622 11.88 14.64 7.03
C ILE A 622 12.07 15.65 5.89
N ARG A 623 13.00 15.34 4.98
CA ARG A 623 13.11 15.98 3.65
C ARG A 623 13.10 14.92 2.56
N ARG A 624 12.51 15.25 1.43
CA ARG A 624 12.45 14.39 0.24
C ARG A 624 13.19 15.10 -0.88
N ILE A 625 14.31 14.53 -1.32
CA ILE A 625 15.11 15.05 -2.43
C ILE A 625 14.92 14.08 -3.59
N VAL A 626 13.88 14.34 -4.35
CA VAL A 626 13.34 13.46 -5.39
C VAL A 626 13.09 14.29 -6.65
N ARG A 627 12.78 13.64 -7.78
CA ARG A 627 12.35 14.36 -8.98
C ARG A 627 11.02 15.06 -8.68
N GLU A 628 10.91 16.34 -9.00
CA GLU A 628 9.60 17.01 -8.96
C GLU A 628 8.66 16.39 -10.00
N ASP A 629 7.35 16.62 -9.89
CA ASP A 629 6.33 15.98 -10.74
C ASP A 629 6.35 16.56 -12.18
N THR A 630 7.41 16.23 -12.91
CA THR A 630 7.70 16.67 -14.27
C THR A 630 8.50 15.60 -15.02
N HIS A 631 8.58 15.75 -16.33
CA HIS A 631 9.40 14.88 -17.17
C HIS A 631 10.87 15.29 -17.14
N VAL A 632 11.78 14.33 -17.37
CA VAL A 632 13.22 14.62 -17.50
C VAL A 632 13.48 15.30 -18.86
N PRO A 633 13.95 16.56 -18.88
CA PRO A 633 14.21 17.27 -20.13
C PRO A 633 15.46 16.76 -20.84
N CYS A 634 15.56 16.95 -22.17
CA CYS A 634 16.77 16.61 -22.92
C CYS A 634 17.93 17.61 -22.68
N ASN A 635 17.62 18.83 -22.22
CA ASN A 635 18.65 19.77 -21.81
C ASN A 635 19.28 19.27 -20.51
N PHE A 636 20.56 18.90 -20.56
CA PHE A 636 21.21 18.21 -19.45
C PHE A 636 21.29 19.04 -18.16
N ASP A 637 21.51 20.35 -18.28
CA ASP A 637 21.50 21.27 -17.13
C ASP A 637 20.15 21.23 -16.42
N ASN A 638 19.05 21.39 -17.17
CA ASN A 638 17.70 21.30 -16.61
C ASN A 638 17.40 19.89 -16.08
N GLN A 639 17.97 18.85 -16.69
CA GLN A 639 17.83 17.46 -16.23
C GLN A 639 18.48 17.27 -14.87
N LEU A 640 19.69 17.79 -14.65
CA LEU A 640 20.36 17.76 -13.35
C LEU A 640 19.59 18.56 -12.28
N GLU A 641 19.00 19.70 -12.64
CA GLU A 641 18.20 20.52 -11.71
C GLU A 641 16.91 19.81 -11.26
N VAL A 642 16.26 19.11 -12.20
CA VAL A 642 15.01 18.38 -11.94
C VAL A 642 15.25 17.08 -11.16
N LEU A 643 16.36 16.40 -11.40
CA LEU A 643 16.75 15.19 -10.67
C LEU A 643 17.31 15.50 -9.27
N PRO A 644 17.36 14.51 -8.37
CA PRO A 644 18.15 14.64 -7.15
C PRO A 644 19.62 14.92 -7.49
N SER A 645 20.24 15.84 -6.77
CA SER A 645 21.63 16.23 -7.04
C SER A 645 22.44 16.22 -5.74
N TYR A 646 23.77 16.06 -5.84
CA TYR A 646 24.61 16.08 -4.65
C TYR A 646 24.53 17.45 -3.95
N GLN A 647 24.46 18.54 -4.72
CA GLN A 647 24.24 19.88 -4.17
C GLN A 647 22.96 19.95 -3.34
N ARG A 648 21.81 19.55 -3.89
CA ARG A 648 20.51 19.62 -3.19
C ARG A 648 20.47 18.75 -1.95
N ILE A 649 21.08 17.56 -1.99
CA ILE A 649 21.16 16.65 -0.84
C ILE A 649 21.99 17.29 0.29
N LEU A 650 23.17 17.81 -0.03
CA LEU A 650 24.05 18.43 0.97
C LEU A 650 23.45 19.71 1.54
N GLU A 651 22.82 20.55 0.70
CA GLU A 651 22.12 21.75 1.14
C GLU A 651 20.99 21.44 2.12
N ALA A 652 20.13 20.46 1.79
CA ALA A 652 19.05 20.03 2.66
C ALA A 652 19.57 19.44 3.98
N ALA A 653 20.66 18.67 3.94
CA ALA A 653 21.27 18.12 5.13
C ALA A 653 21.83 19.21 6.05
N VAL A 654 22.59 20.16 5.50
CA VAL A 654 23.14 21.29 6.26
C VAL A 654 22.01 22.15 6.86
N GLU A 655 20.93 22.40 6.12
CA GLU A 655 19.75 23.11 6.62
C GLU A 655 19.09 22.39 7.82
N LEU A 656 18.82 21.09 7.69
CA LEU A 656 18.22 20.27 8.77
C LEU A 656 19.09 20.23 10.03
N LEU A 657 20.41 20.35 9.86
CA LEU A 657 21.38 20.40 10.96
C LEU A 657 21.58 21.83 11.51
N GLY A 658 20.85 22.82 11.01
CA GLY A 658 20.91 24.22 11.45
C GLY A 658 22.15 24.99 10.98
N GLY A 659 22.88 24.46 9.99
CA GLY A 659 24.05 25.10 9.40
C GLY A 659 23.70 26.02 8.23
N ARG A 660 24.74 26.55 7.59
CA ARG A 660 24.67 27.35 6.36
C ARG A 660 25.73 26.85 5.38
N ILE A 661 25.36 26.76 4.11
CA ILE A 661 26.25 26.36 3.03
C ILE A 661 26.24 27.43 1.93
N SER A 662 27.40 27.64 1.32
CA SER A 662 27.54 28.36 0.05
C SER A 662 28.57 27.64 -0.83
N TRP A 663 28.63 27.98 -2.10
CA TRP A 663 29.47 27.27 -3.08
C TRP A 663 30.53 28.19 -3.67
N LYS A 664 31.80 27.76 -3.62
CA LYS A 664 32.90 28.43 -4.32
C LYS A 664 32.99 27.88 -5.74
N LYS A 665 32.55 28.67 -6.73
CA LYS A 665 32.74 28.38 -8.15
C LYS A 665 34.22 28.59 -8.54
N GLU A 666 34.72 27.78 -9.46
CA GLU A 666 36.05 27.98 -10.06
C GLU A 666 36.04 29.21 -10.98
N GLU A 667 37.17 29.92 -11.10
CA GLU A 667 37.29 31.08 -11.98
C GLU A 667 37.16 30.63 -13.44
N ALA A 668 36.27 31.26 -14.20
CA ALA A 668 36.15 31.03 -15.64
C ALA A 668 37.47 31.41 -16.34
N ALA A 669 37.83 30.67 -17.39
CA ALA A 669 39.02 30.95 -18.21
C ALA A 669 39.09 32.44 -18.61
N ALA A 670 40.30 32.99 -18.62
CA ALA A 670 40.54 34.39 -18.97
C ALA A 670 39.99 34.70 -20.38
N ARG A 671 39.40 35.89 -20.56
CA ARG A 671 38.89 36.36 -21.87
C ARG A 671 40.00 36.25 -22.92
N GLY A 672 39.71 35.58 -24.05
CA GLY A 672 40.63 35.40 -25.18
C GLY A 672 41.35 34.04 -25.23
N GLU A 673 41.08 33.13 -24.27
CA GLU A 673 41.66 31.78 -24.25
C GLU A 673 40.55 30.70 -24.22
N PHE A 674 40.67 29.69 -25.09
CA PHE A 674 39.76 28.56 -25.19
C PHE A 674 40.52 27.23 -25.02
N LEU A 675 40.04 26.38 -24.12
CA LEU A 675 40.58 25.03 -23.92
C LEU A 675 39.74 24.03 -24.71
N VAL A 676 40.32 23.46 -25.77
CA VAL A 676 39.76 22.28 -26.43
C VAL A 676 40.06 21.09 -25.55
N GLU A 677 39.04 20.37 -25.12
CA GLU A 677 39.19 19.17 -24.28
C GLU A 677 38.99 17.93 -25.14
N ILE A 678 39.57 16.82 -24.70
CA ILE A 678 39.36 15.52 -25.30
C ILE A 678 37.90 15.07 -25.10
N ILE A 679 37.29 14.49 -26.14
CA ILE A 679 35.88 14.04 -26.14
C ILE A 679 35.79 12.53 -26.31
N GLY A 680 34.66 11.93 -25.92
CA GLY A 680 34.35 10.52 -26.22
C GLY A 680 33.61 10.36 -27.56
N THR A 681 33.62 9.15 -28.09
CA THR A 681 32.78 8.73 -29.24
C THR A 681 31.36 8.35 -28.83
N SER A 682 31.16 8.06 -27.54
CA SER A 682 29.90 7.72 -26.92
C SER A 682 29.78 8.37 -25.53
N PRO A 683 28.57 8.69 -25.03
CA PRO A 683 28.35 9.15 -23.65
C PRO A 683 28.70 8.13 -22.54
N ALA A 684 29.35 7.02 -22.89
CA ALA A 684 29.80 5.98 -21.97
C ALA A 684 31.31 5.76 -22.03
N ASP A 685 32.04 6.54 -22.82
CA ASP A 685 33.51 6.51 -22.83
C ASP A 685 34.00 7.32 -21.62
N GLU A 686 34.87 6.73 -20.81
CA GLU A 686 35.46 7.32 -19.60
C GLU A 686 36.87 7.88 -19.92
N THR A 687 37.60 7.22 -20.82
CA THR A 687 38.95 7.62 -21.21
C THR A 687 39.12 7.76 -22.73
N ALA A 688 40.10 8.58 -23.12
CA ALA A 688 40.55 8.71 -24.50
C ALA A 688 42.07 8.92 -24.55
N THR A 689 42.69 8.39 -25.60
CA THR A 689 44.12 8.48 -25.87
C THR A 689 44.35 9.19 -27.20
N ILE A 690 45.19 10.23 -27.23
CA ILE A 690 45.58 10.84 -28.51
C ILE A 690 46.49 9.87 -29.25
N ILE A 691 46.10 9.49 -30.47
CA ILE A 691 46.91 8.63 -31.34
C ILE A 691 47.93 9.50 -32.09
N GLU A 692 47.46 10.60 -32.68
CA GLU A 692 48.29 11.45 -33.54
C GLU A 692 47.75 12.89 -33.57
N TRP A 693 48.62 13.86 -33.34
CA TRP A 693 48.31 15.28 -33.53
C TRP A 693 48.44 15.68 -35.01
N LYS A 694 47.45 16.43 -35.52
CA LYS A 694 47.45 16.99 -36.90
C LYS A 694 47.85 18.46 -36.94
N ILE A 695 48.19 19.03 -35.78
CA ILE A 695 48.55 20.43 -35.58
C ILE A 695 49.76 20.53 -34.64
N GLN A 696 50.40 21.70 -34.62
CA GLN A 696 51.48 22.03 -33.69
C GLN A 696 51.27 23.42 -33.08
N LYS A 697 52.01 23.72 -32.00
CA LYS A 697 52.03 25.03 -31.37
C LYS A 697 52.39 26.13 -32.39
N GLY A 698 51.58 27.18 -32.43
CA GLY A 698 51.71 28.33 -33.33
C GLY A 698 50.85 28.26 -34.60
N ASP A 699 50.21 27.12 -34.88
CA ASP A 699 49.34 26.97 -36.05
C ASP A 699 48.07 27.82 -35.91
N ASN A 700 47.60 28.37 -37.04
CA ASN A 700 46.26 28.95 -37.14
C ASN A 700 45.29 27.85 -37.53
N ILE A 701 44.24 27.66 -36.71
CA ILE A 701 43.20 26.66 -36.93
C ILE A 701 41.83 27.31 -37.15
N THR A 702 40.98 26.67 -37.94
CA THR A 702 39.58 27.09 -38.14
C THR A 702 38.60 26.16 -37.43
N GLU A 703 37.42 26.67 -37.08
CA GLU A 703 36.32 25.84 -36.55
C GLU A 703 35.98 24.69 -37.52
N GLY A 704 35.81 23.49 -36.97
CA GLY A 704 35.58 22.24 -37.71
C GLY A 704 36.85 21.58 -38.29
N GLN A 705 38.02 22.22 -38.18
CA GLN A 705 39.28 21.64 -38.67
C GLN A 705 39.70 20.42 -37.83
N LEU A 706 40.13 19.35 -38.49
CA LEU A 706 40.72 18.18 -37.83
C LEU A 706 42.03 18.58 -37.13
N ILE A 707 42.14 18.30 -35.83
CA ILE A 707 43.30 18.65 -35.01
C ILE A 707 44.00 17.43 -34.41
N ALA A 708 43.31 16.31 -34.19
CA ALA A 708 43.95 15.07 -33.75
C ALA A 708 43.12 13.84 -34.14
N ASP A 709 43.76 12.69 -34.22
CA ASP A 709 43.10 11.38 -34.16
C ASP A 709 43.24 10.84 -32.74
N PHE A 710 42.16 10.28 -32.18
CA PHE A 710 42.14 9.74 -30.82
C PHE A 710 41.38 8.42 -30.74
N GLU A 711 41.73 7.58 -29.77
CA GLU A 711 41.03 6.33 -29.46
C GLU A 711 40.31 6.48 -28.12
N ALA A 712 38.99 6.30 -28.11
CA ALA A 712 38.19 6.18 -26.89
C ALA A 712 37.78 4.71 -26.66
N ASP A 713 37.20 4.41 -25.49
CA ASP A 713 36.89 3.04 -25.03
C ASP A 713 36.10 2.17 -26.04
N LYS A 714 35.33 2.79 -26.95
CA LYS A 714 34.50 2.07 -27.93
C LYS A 714 34.99 2.14 -29.37
N ALA A 715 35.65 3.22 -29.78
CA ALA A 715 36.06 3.45 -31.16
C ALA A 715 37.13 4.55 -31.27
N ALA A 716 37.91 4.48 -32.35
CA ALA A 716 38.75 5.58 -32.78
C ALA A 716 37.93 6.65 -33.52
N ALA A 717 38.26 7.91 -33.30
CA ALA A 717 37.59 9.05 -33.90
C ALA A 717 38.51 10.25 -34.13
N GLU A 718 37.97 11.23 -34.83
CA GLU A 718 38.62 12.48 -35.21
C GLU A 718 38.25 13.59 -34.24
N LEU A 719 39.24 14.23 -33.61
CA LEU A 719 39.06 15.45 -32.81
C LEU A 719 39.13 16.68 -33.73
N LYS A 720 38.06 17.47 -33.74
CA LYS A 720 37.95 18.71 -34.54
C LYS A 720 37.92 19.94 -33.65
N SER A 721 38.52 21.05 -34.11
CA SER A 721 38.53 22.30 -33.35
C SER A 721 37.12 22.91 -33.27
N PRO A 722 36.60 23.25 -32.08
CA PRO A 722 35.32 23.92 -31.92
C PRO A 722 35.42 25.44 -32.12
N VAL A 723 36.62 26.00 -32.29
CA VAL A 723 36.86 27.43 -32.43
C VAL A 723 37.93 27.72 -33.49
N SER A 724 37.93 28.93 -34.03
CA SER A 724 39.04 29.44 -34.84
C SER A 724 40.03 30.24 -33.98
N GLY A 725 41.33 30.08 -34.17
CA GLY A 725 42.34 30.77 -33.38
C GLY A 725 43.77 30.26 -33.59
N VAL A 726 44.68 30.69 -32.71
CA VAL A 726 46.10 30.27 -32.73
C VAL A 726 46.33 29.23 -31.65
N VAL A 727 46.91 28.08 -32.01
CA VAL A 727 47.30 27.03 -31.05
C VAL A 727 48.44 27.56 -30.17
N GLU A 728 48.17 27.76 -28.88
CA GLU A 728 49.16 28.25 -27.93
C GLU A 728 49.97 27.10 -27.31
N GLU A 729 49.31 25.96 -27.08
CA GLU A 729 49.92 24.80 -26.44
C GLU A 729 49.11 23.52 -26.71
N LEU A 730 49.81 22.41 -26.93
CA LEU A 730 49.24 21.06 -26.86
C LEU A 730 49.50 20.55 -25.45
N LEU A 731 48.44 20.22 -24.71
CA LEU A 731 48.49 19.92 -23.28
C LEU A 731 48.61 18.42 -22.98
N LEU A 732 48.48 17.57 -23.99
CA LEU A 732 48.55 16.10 -23.88
C LEU A 732 49.60 15.52 -24.82
N GLU A 733 50.28 14.47 -24.36
CA GLU A 733 51.23 13.71 -25.17
C GLU A 733 50.52 12.58 -25.95
N GLU A 734 51.07 12.20 -27.11
CA GLU A 734 50.57 11.06 -27.88
C GLU A 734 50.78 9.76 -27.10
N GLY A 735 49.76 8.89 -27.06
CA GLY A 735 49.80 7.61 -26.34
C GLY A 735 49.46 7.70 -24.85
N GLU A 736 49.18 8.89 -24.30
CA GLU A 736 48.71 9.06 -22.92
C GLU A 736 47.19 8.93 -22.83
N ALA A 737 46.70 7.97 -22.02
CA ALA A 737 45.28 7.79 -21.75
C ALA A 737 44.82 8.76 -20.66
N VAL A 738 43.84 9.60 -20.98
CA VAL A 738 43.30 10.62 -20.08
C VAL A 738 41.77 10.55 -19.99
N GLU A 739 41.19 11.14 -18.94
CA GLU A 739 39.74 11.20 -18.77
C GLU A 739 39.08 12.13 -19.81
N ILE A 740 37.89 11.77 -20.27
CA ILE A 740 37.08 12.63 -21.13
C ILE A 740 36.81 13.99 -20.44
N GLY A 741 37.02 15.08 -21.16
CA GLY A 741 36.95 16.44 -20.65
C GLY A 741 38.29 17.02 -20.16
N THR A 742 39.39 16.26 -20.22
CA THR A 742 40.73 16.80 -19.96
C THR A 742 41.13 17.80 -21.06
N PRO A 743 41.61 19.02 -20.72
CA PRO A 743 42.11 19.96 -21.70
C PRO A 743 43.23 19.37 -22.56
N ALA A 744 43.03 19.34 -23.87
CA ALA A 744 43.91 18.74 -24.86
C ALA A 744 44.72 19.80 -25.62
N VAL A 745 44.11 20.95 -25.94
CA VAL A 745 44.74 22.06 -26.67
C VAL A 745 44.32 23.39 -26.09
N LYS A 746 45.27 24.30 -25.87
CA LYS A 746 45.01 25.71 -25.55
C LYS A 746 45.03 26.53 -26.83
N VAL A 747 43.94 27.21 -27.14
CA VAL A 747 43.76 28.03 -28.34
C VAL A 747 43.48 29.47 -27.94
N LYS A 748 44.22 30.41 -28.52
CA LYS A 748 44.00 31.84 -28.37
C LYS A 748 43.00 32.33 -29.42
N THR A 749 41.89 32.90 -28.99
CA THR A 749 40.80 33.38 -29.86
C THR A 749 40.74 34.91 -29.88
N GLU A 750 40.12 35.50 -30.90
CA GLU A 750 39.90 36.96 -30.93
C GLU A 750 38.84 37.37 -29.88
N ASP A 751 39.01 38.55 -29.28
CA ASP A 751 38.24 39.08 -28.13
C ASP A 751 36.70 39.15 -28.32
N SER A 752 36.20 38.92 -29.54
CA SER A 752 34.78 39.01 -29.92
C SER A 752 34.12 37.68 -30.30
N ALA A 753 34.80 36.54 -30.19
CA ALA A 753 34.17 35.25 -30.47
C ALA A 753 33.14 34.92 -29.38
N GLU A 754 31.85 34.81 -29.73
CA GLU A 754 30.85 34.18 -28.87
C GLU A 754 31.25 32.72 -28.66
N VAL A 755 31.91 32.44 -27.54
CA VAL A 755 32.30 31.09 -27.19
C VAL A 755 31.04 30.29 -26.86
N LEU A 756 30.64 29.39 -27.76
CA LEU A 756 29.62 28.39 -27.48
C LEU A 756 30.06 27.56 -26.28
N LEU A 757 29.38 27.75 -25.15
CA LEU A 757 29.63 26.98 -23.92
C LEU A 757 29.34 25.50 -24.21
N LYS A 758 30.30 24.63 -23.86
CA LYS A 758 30.09 23.18 -23.97
C LYS A 758 28.86 22.77 -23.17
N PRO A 759 28.03 21.83 -23.67
CA PRO A 759 26.98 21.22 -22.87
C PRO A 759 27.61 20.60 -21.63
N LYS A 760 27.06 20.86 -20.44
CA LYS A 760 27.51 20.14 -19.25
C LYS A 760 27.16 18.66 -19.41
N THR A 761 27.99 17.80 -18.84
CA THR A 761 27.81 16.35 -18.84
C THR A 761 27.88 15.76 -17.44
N LYS A 762 28.19 16.59 -16.44
CA LYS A 762 28.15 16.28 -15.00
C LYS A 762 27.78 17.51 -14.18
N GLU A 763 27.33 17.28 -12.95
CA GLU A 763 27.08 18.34 -11.97
C GLU A 763 28.42 18.97 -11.55
N THR A 764 28.52 20.30 -11.58
CA THR A 764 29.71 21.07 -11.18
C THR A 764 29.34 22.19 -10.20
N PRO A 765 28.91 21.85 -8.97
CA PRO A 765 28.42 22.85 -8.02
C PRO A 765 29.55 23.70 -7.42
N GLY A 766 30.80 23.28 -7.55
CA GLY A 766 31.97 23.91 -6.92
C GLY A 766 32.32 23.28 -5.57
N LYS A 767 33.23 23.91 -4.81
CA LYS A 767 33.60 23.43 -3.47
C LYS A 767 32.59 23.95 -2.42
N PRO A 768 32.00 23.07 -1.58
CA PRO A 768 31.08 23.52 -0.53
C PRO A 768 31.82 24.27 0.57
N LEU A 769 31.23 25.37 1.02
CA LEU A 769 31.68 26.18 2.16
C LEU A 769 30.61 26.10 3.25
N ILE A 770 30.79 25.15 4.17
CA ILE A 770 29.83 24.87 5.25
C ILE A 770 30.26 25.58 6.54
N SER A 771 29.29 26.18 7.22
CA SER A 771 29.48 26.90 8.48
C SER A 771 28.28 26.73 9.41
N GLY A 772 28.47 27.00 10.71
CA GLY A 772 27.37 27.02 11.67
C GLY A 772 26.88 25.65 12.17
N LEU A 773 27.42 24.54 11.64
CA LEU A 773 27.19 23.22 12.19
C LEU A 773 27.78 23.14 13.60
N LYS A 774 26.99 22.62 14.55
CA LYS A 774 27.40 22.40 15.94
C LYS A 774 27.14 20.94 16.33
N PRO A 775 27.97 19.98 15.89
CA PRO A 775 27.75 18.55 16.13
C PRO A 775 27.55 18.22 17.61
N GLU A 776 28.33 18.85 18.50
CA GLU A 776 28.23 18.66 19.96
C GLU A 776 26.89 19.13 20.54
N ALA A 777 26.28 20.18 19.95
CA ALA A 777 24.95 20.65 20.33
C ALA A 777 23.84 19.77 19.71
N LEU A 778 24.13 19.12 18.59
CA LEU A 778 23.26 18.15 17.92
C LEU A 778 23.27 16.79 18.64
N GLN A 779 24.39 16.38 19.23
CA GLN A 779 24.47 15.26 20.19
C GLN A 779 23.70 15.57 21.48
N LYS A 780 23.65 16.83 21.92
CA LYS A 780 22.77 17.24 23.04
C LYS A 780 21.28 17.24 22.69
N LEU A 781 20.94 17.18 21.40
CA LEU A 781 19.57 16.94 20.92
C LEU A 781 19.31 15.45 20.65
N SER A 782 20.34 14.59 20.63
CA SER A 782 20.21 13.16 20.36
C SER A 782 19.92 12.32 21.60
N VAL A 783 19.96 12.92 22.79
CA VAL A 783 19.42 12.34 24.02
C VAL A 783 18.89 13.50 24.87
N GLN A 784 17.73 14.09 24.51
CA GLN A 784 16.74 14.11 25.57
C GLN A 784 16.38 12.65 25.73
N THR A 785 17.15 11.97 26.58
CA THR A 785 16.71 10.79 27.29
C THR A 785 15.22 11.02 27.49
N ALA A 786 14.37 10.11 27.01
CA ALA A 786 13.24 9.71 27.82
C ALA A 786 13.79 9.77 29.23
N VAL A 787 13.40 10.81 30.00
CA VAL A 787 13.99 11.03 31.31
C VAL A 787 13.69 9.69 31.94
N SER A 788 14.72 8.90 32.20
CA SER A 788 14.53 7.58 32.80
C SER A 788 14.10 7.75 34.25
N GLY A 789 13.97 9.01 34.70
CA GLY A 789 13.06 9.43 35.73
C GLY A 789 11.63 9.51 35.19
N ASP A 790 10.80 8.73 35.82
CA ASP A 790 9.37 8.78 35.70
C ASP A 790 8.77 10.17 35.38
N ARG A 791 8.24 10.32 34.16
CA ARG A 791 7.64 11.57 33.68
C ARG A 791 6.19 11.77 34.13
N ARG A 792 5.63 10.85 34.91
CA ARG A 792 4.24 10.96 35.39
C ARG A 792 4.08 12.23 36.22
N PRO A 793 3.10 13.10 35.88
CA PRO A 793 2.82 14.28 36.67
C PRO A 793 2.24 13.87 38.02
N TRP A 794 2.31 14.81 38.96
CA TRP A 794 1.85 14.66 40.32
C TRP A 794 0.52 15.36 40.52
N ILE A 795 -0.42 14.71 41.20
CA ILE A 795 -1.49 15.44 41.90
C ILE A 795 -0.87 15.97 43.19
N LEU A 796 -0.55 17.26 43.22
CA LEU A 796 -0.01 17.90 44.41
C LEU A 796 -1.04 17.92 45.53
N ASP A 797 -2.25 18.38 45.19
CA ASP A 797 -3.30 18.59 46.16
C ASP A 797 -4.67 18.71 45.49
N VAL A 798 -5.74 18.45 46.26
CA VAL A 798 -7.13 18.53 45.81
C VAL A 798 -7.96 19.19 46.92
N GLU A 799 -8.83 20.11 46.53
CA GLU A 799 -9.82 20.73 47.41
C GLU A 799 -11.22 20.62 46.80
N GLY A 800 -12.20 20.24 47.62
CA GLY A 800 -13.59 20.11 47.22
C GLY A 800 -14.52 21.04 48.00
N VAL A 801 -15.34 21.80 47.29
CA VAL A 801 -16.38 22.66 47.86
C VAL A 801 -17.73 22.22 47.33
N GLN A 802 -18.65 21.88 48.23
CA GLN A 802 -20.03 21.53 47.88
C GLN A 802 -20.96 22.72 48.17
N GLY A 803 -22.14 22.73 47.54
CA GLY A 803 -23.19 23.68 47.91
C GLY A 803 -23.52 23.61 49.40
N SER A 804 -23.82 24.76 50.02
CA SER A 804 -23.99 24.83 51.47
C SER A 804 -25.36 24.35 51.96
N ARG A 805 -26.34 24.15 51.07
CA ARG A 805 -27.69 23.69 51.42
C ARG A 805 -27.80 22.17 51.28
N LYS A 806 -27.85 21.48 52.42
CA LYS A 806 -28.11 20.04 52.46
C LYS A 806 -29.60 19.74 52.22
N VAL A 807 -29.89 18.92 51.21
CA VAL A 807 -31.24 18.48 50.82
C VAL A 807 -31.40 16.99 51.12
N SER A 808 -32.40 16.64 51.92
CA SER A 808 -32.71 15.25 52.32
C SER A 808 -33.66 14.57 51.33
N ASN A 809 -33.75 13.24 51.40
CA ASN A 809 -34.79 12.50 50.67
C ASN A 809 -36.21 12.93 51.05
N GLU A 810 -36.46 13.23 52.32
CA GLU A 810 -37.76 13.74 52.78
C GLU A 810 -38.15 15.04 52.08
N GLU A 811 -37.18 15.92 51.83
CA GLU A 811 -37.40 17.17 51.11
C GLU A 811 -37.68 16.93 49.63
N ILE A 812 -36.96 16.00 48.98
CA ILE A 812 -37.23 15.58 47.59
C ILE A 812 -38.62 14.95 47.47
N MET A 813 -39.06 14.16 48.44
CA MET A 813 -40.40 13.55 48.44
C MET A 813 -41.52 14.58 48.55
N LYS A 814 -41.26 15.74 49.17
CA LYS A 814 -42.22 16.85 49.23
C LYS A 814 -42.36 17.57 47.89
N SER A 815 -41.26 17.72 47.14
CA SER A 815 -41.26 18.38 45.82
C SER A 815 -41.61 17.43 44.66
N CYS A 816 -41.38 16.13 44.82
CA CYS A 816 -41.67 15.06 43.87
C CYS A 816 -42.60 14.01 44.51
N PRO A 817 -43.93 14.23 44.55
CA PRO A 817 -44.84 13.30 45.22
C PRO A 817 -44.90 11.93 44.53
N GLY A 818 -45.06 10.87 45.34
CA GLY A 818 -45.26 9.50 44.85
C GLY A 818 -44.08 8.53 45.05
N TRP A 819 -43.06 8.91 45.82
CA TRP A 819 -42.07 7.98 46.35
C TRP A 819 -42.57 7.32 47.64
N GLU A 820 -42.24 6.05 47.85
CA GLU A 820 -42.42 5.37 49.15
C GLU A 820 -41.24 5.67 50.10
N GLU A 821 -41.47 5.52 51.41
CA GLU A 821 -40.43 5.72 52.42
C GLU A 821 -39.24 4.77 52.17
N GLY A 822 -38.02 5.34 52.09
CA GLY A 822 -36.81 4.58 51.79
C GLY A 822 -36.60 4.18 50.32
N GLU A 823 -37.56 4.44 49.43
CA GLU A 823 -37.48 4.03 48.01
C GLU A 823 -36.34 4.75 47.26
N ILE A 824 -36.16 6.05 47.50
CA ILE A 824 -35.07 6.83 46.89
C ILE A 824 -33.72 6.23 47.28
N LEU A 825 -33.50 5.96 48.58
CA LEU A 825 -32.26 5.37 49.07
C LEU A 825 -32.01 3.99 48.44
N LYS A 826 -33.05 3.17 48.31
CA LYS A 826 -32.95 1.85 47.66
C LYS A 826 -32.58 1.96 46.17
N MET A 827 -33.14 2.95 45.47
CA MET A 827 -32.98 3.09 44.01
C MET A 827 -31.70 3.81 43.61
N THR A 828 -31.26 4.81 44.38
CA THR A 828 -30.10 5.62 44.02
C THR A 828 -28.90 5.38 44.94
N GLY A 829 -29.14 4.88 46.16
CA GLY A 829 -28.15 4.81 47.24
C GLY A 829 -27.88 6.17 47.90
N ILE A 830 -28.64 7.20 47.59
CA ILE A 830 -28.43 8.57 48.07
C ILE A 830 -29.43 8.88 49.19
N GLU A 831 -28.93 9.40 50.31
CA GLU A 831 -29.67 9.78 51.51
C GLU A 831 -29.80 11.31 51.66
N SER A 832 -28.71 12.03 51.34
CA SER A 832 -28.68 13.49 51.22
C SER A 832 -27.81 13.94 50.04
N ARG A 833 -28.02 15.16 49.56
CA ARG A 833 -27.20 15.84 48.53
C ARG A 833 -27.03 17.29 48.93
N ASN A 834 -26.06 17.96 48.35
CA ASN A 834 -25.77 19.35 48.65
C ASN A 834 -26.08 20.20 47.43
N TRP A 835 -26.97 21.18 47.59
CA TRP A 835 -27.31 22.17 46.57
C TRP A 835 -26.73 23.52 46.98
N ILE A 836 -26.54 24.41 46.01
CA ILE A 836 -26.20 25.80 46.29
C ILE A 836 -27.29 26.47 47.15
N ALA A 837 -26.86 27.29 48.12
CA ALA A 837 -27.75 28.20 48.83
C ALA A 837 -27.94 29.51 48.07
N GLU A 838 -28.85 30.36 48.55
CA GLU A 838 -29.03 31.70 48.01
C GLU A 838 -27.72 32.51 48.12
N GLY A 839 -27.22 33.01 46.98
CA GLY A 839 -25.95 33.74 46.89
C GLY A 839 -24.73 32.87 46.54
N GLU A 840 -24.88 31.55 46.41
CA GLU A 840 -23.84 30.66 45.86
C GLU A 840 -24.09 30.40 44.37
N ASP A 841 -23.02 30.40 43.58
CA ASP A 841 -23.04 30.02 42.17
C ASP A 841 -21.78 29.21 41.79
N ILE A 842 -21.71 28.84 40.51
CA ILE A 842 -20.58 28.03 40.00
C ILE A 842 -19.23 28.75 40.15
N ILE A 843 -19.19 30.08 40.08
CA ILE A 843 -17.97 30.86 40.28
C ILE A 843 -17.59 30.89 41.74
N SER A 844 -18.52 31.19 42.64
CA SER A 844 -18.22 31.29 44.07
C SER A 844 -17.70 29.98 44.64
N LEU A 845 -18.24 28.83 44.20
CA LEU A 845 -17.74 27.51 44.59
C LEU A 845 -16.34 27.26 44.01
N SER A 846 -16.14 27.53 42.71
CA SER A 846 -14.86 27.31 42.03
C SER A 846 -13.74 28.19 42.57
N GLU A 847 -14.04 29.48 42.81
CA GLU A 847 -13.12 30.45 43.40
C GLU A 847 -12.72 30.01 44.80
N LYS A 848 -13.68 29.57 45.63
CA LYS A 848 -13.39 29.09 46.98
C LYS A 848 -12.48 27.86 46.95
N ALA A 849 -12.76 26.88 46.09
CA ALA A 849 -11.93 25.68 45.94
C ALA A 849 -10.51 26.04 45.46
N ALA A 850 -10.41 26.86 44.42
CA ALA A 850 -9.14 27.28 43.83
C ALA A 850 -8.30 28.14 44.80
N LYS A 851 -8.89 29.16 45.46
CA LYS A 851 -8.17 29.97 46.46
C LYS A 851 -7.66 29.10 47.60
N THR A 852 -8.49 28.22 48.14
CA THR A 852 -8.11 27.35 49.26
C THR A 852 -6.93 26.44 48.89
N VAL A 853 -6.97 25.78 47.73
CA VAL A 853 -5.87 24.88 47.32
C VAL A 853 -4.59 25.65 46.98
N LEU A 854 -4.71 26.83 46.34
CA LEU A 854 -3.56 27.68 46.01
C LEU A 854 -2.91 28.26 47.28
N GLU A 855 -3.69 28.81 48.19
CA GLU A 855 -3.22 29.36 49.47
C GLU A 855 -2.56 28.27 50.33
N ARG A 856 -3.17 27.07 50.41
CA ARG A 856 -2.62 25.93 51.17
C ARG A 856 -1.26 25.46 50.66
N ASN A 857 -0.99 25.64 49.37
CA ASN A 857 0.27 25.27 48.74
C ASN A 857 1.20 26.48 48.48
N ASN A 858 0.84 27.66 48.99
CA ASN A 858 1.58 28.92 48.82
C ASN A 858 1.87 29.26 47.34
N LEU A 859 0.86 29.11 46.49
CA LEU A 859 0.91 29.39 45.05
C LEU A 859 0.01 30.58 44.69
N GLY A 860 0.48 31.41 43.76
CA GLY A 860 -0.29 32.47 43.13
C GLY A 860 -0.59 32.17 41.66
N LEU A 861 -1.41 33.01 41.03
CA LEU A 861 -1.70 32.90 39.59
C LEU A 861 -0.45 33.04 38.70
N ASP A 862 0.58 33.75 39.17
CA ASP A 862 1.84 33.93 38.44
C ASP A 862 2.69 32.64 38.41
N ASP A 863 2.40 31.66 39.29
CA ASP A 863 3.09 30.37 39.35
C ASP A 863 2.43 29.31 38.43
N LEU A 864 1.24 29.60 37.91
CA LEU A 864 0.48 28.67 37.07
C LEU A 864 0.90 28.76 35.61
N SER A 865 1.14 27.60 35.01
CA SER A 865 1.43 27.42 33.59
C SER A 865 0.16 27.27 32.74
N LEU A 866 -0.93 26.79 33.33
CA LEU A 866 -2.21 26.57 32.67
C LEU A 866 -3.36 26.45 33.69
N ILE A 867 -4.54 26.96 33.33
CA ILE A 867 -5.81 26.72 34.04
C ILE A 867 -6.74 25.93 33.13
N ILE A 868 -7.20 24.76 33.57
CA ILE A 868 -8.17 23.94 32.86
C ILE A 868 -9.44 23.87 33.70
N VAL A 869 -10.59 24.23 33.11
CA VAL A 869 -11.87 24.13 33.81
C VAL A 869 -12.80 23.16 33.09
N SER A 870 -13.21 22.09 33.77
CA SER A 870 -14.19 21.14 33.27
C SER A 870 -15.56 21.43 33.84
N SER A 871 -16.55 21.72 32.98
CA SER A 871 -17.93 21.92 33.42
C SER A 871 -18.93 21.62 32.30
N GLY A 872 -20.02 20.93 32.64
CA GLY A 872 -21.21 20.83 31.79
C GLY A 872 -22.19 22.01 31.97
N THR A 873 -21.93 22.88 32.95
CA THR A 873 -22.87 23.91 33.44
C THR A 873 -22.21 25.30 33.61
N PRO A 874 -21.44 25.83 32.63
CA PRO A 874 -20.62 27.03 32.82
C PRO A 874 -21.41 28.34 33.06
N GLY A 875 -22.74 28.31 32.93
CA GLY A 875 -23.66 29.45 33.06
C GLY A 875 -23.59 30.44 31.89
N GLN A 876 -22.47 30.50 31.17
CA GLN A 876 -22.24 31.32 29.99
C GLN A 876 -21.16 30.68 29.11
N LEU A 877 -21.30 30.76 27.78
CA LEU A 877 -20.32 30.19 26.83
C LEU A 877 -19.07 31.07 26.67
N THR A 878 -19.26 32.39 26.55
CA THR A 878 -18.17 33.37 26.38
C THR A 878 -18.44 34.61 27.22
N PRO A 879 -17.48 35.10 28.03
CA PRO A 879 -16.16 34.52 28.27
C PRO A 879 -16.24 33.16 28.99
N SER A 880 -15.25 32.30 28.74
CA SER A 880 -15.17 30.96 29.33
C SER A 880 -15.18 31.00 30.86
N LEU A 881 -15.64 29.91 31.49
CA LEU A 881 -15.63 29.79 32.94
C LEU A 881 -14.20 29.87 33.49
N ALA A 882 -13.22 29.29 32.80
CA ALA A 882 -11.79 29.40 33.11
C ALA A 882 -11.30 30.85 33.15
N ALA A 883 -11.65 31.67 32.14
CA ALA A 883 -11.25 33.07 32.10
C ALA A 883 -11.91 33.90 33.21
N ARG A 884 -13.16 33.57 33.56
CA ARG A 884 -13.89 34.23 34.66
C ARG A 884 -13.30 33.87 36.03
N ILE A 885 -12.96 32.61 36.25
CA ILE A 885 -12.28 32.17 37.49
C ILE A 885 -10.89 32.79 37.59
N GLN A 886 -10.11 32.81 36.50
CA GLN A 886 -8.82 33.50 36.47
C GLN A 886 -8.97 34.98 36.88
N HIS A 887 -10.05 35.64 36.45
CA HIS A 887 -10.33 37.02 36.85
C HIS A 887 -10.60 37.16 38.36
N THR A 888 -11.38 36.26 38.96
CA THR A 888 -11.70 36.33 40.40
C THR A 888 -10.54 35.93 41.31
N LEU A 889 -9.61 35.12 40.81
CA LEU A 889 -8.37 34.74 41.50
C LEU A 889 -7.29 35.84 41.49
N ARG A 890 -7.50 36.93 40.74
CA ARG A 890 -6.51 38.01 40.60
C ARG A 890 -6.37 38.82 41.89
N PRO A 891 -5.12 39.06 42.39
CA PRO A 891 -4.90 39.97 43.52
C PRO A 891 -5.35 41.40 43.21
N GLU A 892 -5.91 42.09 44.21
CA GLU A 892 -6.29 43.51 44.08
C GLU A 892 -5.09 44.38 43.67
N GLY A 893 -5.28 45.23 42.66
CA GLY A 893 -4.26 46.19 42.20
C GLY A 893 -3.27 45.70 41.13
N LYS A 894 -3.23 44.40 40.77
CA LYS A 894 -2.40 43.89 39.65
C LYS A 894 -3.14 44.01 38.30
N ARG A 895 -2.50 44.58 37.26
CA ARG A 895 -2.97 44.54 35.86
C ARG A 895 -2.44 43.29 35.14
N GLY A 896 -3.33 42.54 34.50
CA GLY A 896 -3.05 41.54 33.47
C GLY A 896 -2.09 40.41 33.85
N ILE A 897 -2.63 39.28 34.30
CA ILE A 897 -1.88 38.02 34.41
C ILE A 897 -2.13 37.21 33.13
N TYR A 898 -1.06 36.81 32.44
CA TYR A 898 -1.11 36.07 31.18
C TYR A 898 -0.85 34.58 31.43
N CYS A 899 -1.84 33.87 31.95
CA CYS A 899 -1.84 32.40 32.02
C CYS A 899 -2.89 31.87 31.02
N PRO A 900 -2.57 30.88 30.18
CA PRO A 900 -3.58 30.19 29.37
C PRO A 900 -4.69 29.63 30.26
N ALA A 901 -5.95 29.80 29.84
CA ALA A 901 -7.12 29.35 30.59
C ALA A 901 -8.23 28.94 29.62
N PHE A 902 -8.68 27.68 29.68
CA PHE A 902 -9.74 27.18 28.78
C PHE A 902 -10.68 26.18 29.45
N ASP A 903 -11.86 26.01 28.86
CA ASP A 903 -12.89 25.09 29.32
C ASP A 903 -12.84 23.75 28.55
N ILE A 904 -13.16 22.66 29.24
CA ILE A 904 -13.44 21.33 28.66
C ILE A 904 -14.88 20.95 29.01
N ASN A 905 -15.65 20.50 28.03
CA ASN A 905 -16.97 19.90 28.27
C ASN A 905 -16.94 18.41 27.93
N ALA A 906 -16.87 17.58 28.97
CA ALA A 906 -17.05 16.12 28.88
C ALA A 906 -17.95 15.59 30.01
N ALA A 907 -18.81 16.46 30.56
CA ALA A 907 -19.73 16.15 31.67
C ALA A 907 -19.04 15.29 32.76
N CYS A 908 -19.62 14.16 33.17
CA CYS A 908 -19.11 13.36 34.30
C CYS A 908 -17.69 12.78 34.11
N SER A 909 -17.20 12.62 32.87
CA SER A 909 -15.81 12.17 32.61
C SER A 909 -14.81 13.33 32.53
N GLY A 910 -15.28 14.57 32.73
CA GLY A 910 -14.50 15.79 32.57
C GLY A 910 -13.25 15.91 33.42
N TYR A 911 -13.21 15.35 34.64
CA TYR A 911 -11.98 15.35 35.44
C TYR A 911 -10.86 14.56 34.77
N LEU A 912 -11.17 13.38 34.22
CA LEU A 912 -10.17 12.52 33.58
C LEU A 912 -9.73 13.09 32.22
N TYR A 913 -10.62 13.75 31.47
CA TYR A 913 -10.25 14.52 30.28
C TYR A 913 -9.34 15.72 30.62
N ALA A 914 -9.60 16.40 31.73
CA ALA A 914 -8.75 17.49 32.20
C ALA A 914 -7.39 16.98 32.71
N LEU A 915 -7.36 15.81 33.38
CA LEU A 915 -6.11 15.14 33.74
C LEU A 915 -5.32 14.71 32.50
N GLN A 916 -5.97 14.19 31.46
CA GLN A 916 -5.31 13.86 30.19
C GLN A 916 -4.67 15.10 29.57
N SER A 917 -5.44 16.19 29.47
CA SER A 917 -4.96 17.46 28.91
C SER A 917 -3.80 18.03 29.73
N ALA A 918 -3.86 17.93 31.07
CA ALA A 918 -2.78 18.32 31.96
C ALA A 918 -1.54 17.43 31.79
N TRP A 919 -1.74 16.12 31.65
CA TRP A 919 -0.67 15.13 31.44
C TRP A 919 0.09 15.43 30.15
N ASP A 920 -0.63 15.61 29.03
CA ASP A 920 -0.02 15.90 27.74
C ASP A 920 0.70 17.26 27.75
N PHE A 921 0.14 18.29 28.41
CA PHE A 921 0.80 19.59 28.57
C PHE A 921 2.10 19.48 29.39
N LEU A 922 2.07 18.82 30.55
CA LEU A 922 3.21 18.68 31.45
C LEU A 922 4.31 17.78 30.89
N ASN A 923 3.99 16.85 29.99
CA ASN A 923 5.02 16.08 29.29
C ASN A 923 5.92 16.98 28.40
N SER A 924 5.38 18.09 27.90
CA SER A 924 6.15 19.12 27.18
C SER A 924 6.75 20.21 28.09
N ARG A 925 6.31 20.29 29.35
CA ARG A 925 6.74 21.27 30.37
C ARG A 925 6.85 20.61 31.75
N PRO A 926 7.90 19.80 31.98
CA PRO A 926 8.01 18.94 33.16
C PRO A 926 8.19 19.72 34.48
N ASP A 927 8.51 21.00 34.44
CA ASP A 927 8.58 21.91 35.61
C ASP A 927 7.26 22.65 35.89
N GLY A 928 6.27 22.50 35.01
CA GLY A 928 5.01 23.26 35.04
C GLY A 928 4.08 22.94 36.20
N VAL A 929 3.17 23.88 36.48
CA VAL A 929 2.10 23.77 37.49
C VAL A 929 0.77 24.11 36.84
N ILE A 930 -0.20 23.22 36.91
CA ILE A 930 -1.53 23.36 36.30
C ILE A 930 -2.59 23.37 37.40
N LEU A 931 -3.54 24.30 37.28
CA LEU A 931 -4.76 24.30 38.08
C LEU A 931 -5.89 23.65 37.28
N VAL A 932 -6.32 22.46 37.70
CA VAL A 932 -7.49 21.75 37.13
C VAL A 932 -8.69 21.97 38.03
N ILE A 933 -9.73 22.61 37.51
CA ILE A 933 -10.99 22.86 38.23
C ILE A 933 -12.09 22.03 37.58
N THR A 934 -12.88 21.34 38.37
CA THR A 934 -14.17 20.78 37.92
C THR A 934 -15.28 21.53 38.62
N ALA A 935 -16.34 21.94 37.93
CA ALA A 935 -17.42 22.69 38.57
C ALA A 935 -18.78 22.35 37.97
N GLU A 936 -19.73 22.00 38.83
CA GLU A 936 -21.06 21.55 38.42
C GLU A 936 -22.12 22.12 39.35
N VAL A 937 -23.01 22.95 38.79
CA VAL A 937 -24.21 23.45 39.46
C VAL A 937 -25.41 22.95 38.69
N LEU A 938 -25.90 21.77 39.10
CA LEU A 938 -26.93 20.99 38.41
C LEU A 938 -28.31 21.22 39.02
N SER A 939 -28.40 21.60 40.30
CA SER A 939 -29.68 21.74 41.01
C SER A 939 -30.69 22.68 40.33
N PRO A 940 -30.31 23.80 39.67
CA PRO A 940 -31.28 24.63 38.94
C PRO A 940 -31.82 23.96 37.67
N LEU A 941 -31.08 23.00 37.10
CA LEU A 941 -31.41 22.27 35.88
C LEU A 941 -32.23 21.01 36.15
N VAL A 942 -32.43 20.64 37.41
CA VAL A 942 -33.26 19.52 37.81
C VAL A 942 -34.74 19.91 37.75
N ASP A 943 -35.59 19.04 37.21
CA ASP A 943 -37.04 19.16 37.35
C ASP A 943 -37.48 18.60 38.71
N PRO A 944 -38.02 19.42 39.63
CA PRO A 944 -38.44 18.96 40.95
C PRO A 944 -39.49 17.84 40.88
N ALA A 945 -40.29 17.77 39.82
CA ALA A 945 -41.34 16.76 39.65
C ALA A 945 -40.84 15.46 38.99
N ASP A 946 -39.65 15.45 38.39
CA ASP A 946 -39.13 14.28 37.68
C ASP A 946 -38.45 13.29 38.62
N LYS A 947 -39.06 12.12 38.78
CA LYS A 947 -38.51 11.01 39.58
C LYS A 947 -37.16 10.51 39.07
N SER A 948 -36.85 10.67 37.79
CA SER A 948 -35.63 10.11 37.20
C SER A 948 -34.38 10.93 37.50
N THR A 949 -34.53 12.24 37.76
CA THR A 949 -33.40 13.18 37.94
C THR A 949 -33.39 13.89 39.29
N SER A 950 -34.57 14.20 39.86
CA SER A 950 -34.75 14.94 41.12
C SER A 950 -33.94 14.42 42.33
N PRO A 951 -33.85 13.10 42.59
CA PRO A 951 -33.13 12.60 43.75
C PRO A 951 -31.61 12.44 43.55
N ILE A 952 -31.07 12.69 42.35
CA ILE A 952 -29.73 12.24 41.97
C ILE A 952 -28.67 13.32 42.18
N PHE A 953 -28.88 14.52 41.65
CA PHE A 953 -27.81 15.47 41.44
C PHE A 953 -27.52 16.36 42.66
N GLY A 954 -26.23 16.67 42.84
CA GLY A 954 -25.72 17.65 43.79
C GLY A 954 -24.80 18.66 43.10
N ASP A 955 -24.49 19.73 43.80
CA ASP A 955 -23.66 20.83 43.31
C ASP A 955 -22.29 20.84 44.01
N ALA A 956 -21.23 20.99 43.24
CA ALA A 956 -19.88 21.10 43.77
C ALA A 956 -18.92 21.79 42.79
N ALA A 957 -17.80 22.26 43.33
CA ALA A 957 -16.60 22.53 42.57
C ALA A 957 -15.40 21.85 43.25
N THR A 958 -14.42 21.42 42.48
CA THR A 958 -13.12 20.96 42.99
C THR A 958 -11.99 21.69 42.28
N ALA A 959 -10.86 21.82 42.96
CA ALA A 959 -9.62 22.33 42.39
C ALA A 959 -8.48 21.38 42.73
N SER A 960 -7.79 20.89 41.70
CA SER A 960 -6.61 20.03 41.80
C SER A 960 -5.39 20.77 41.27
N ILE A 961 -4.26 20.70 41.97
CA ILE A 961 -2.98 21.20 41.48
C ILE A 961 -2.21 20.02 40.89
N ILE A 962 -1.89 20.10 39.61
CA ILE A 962 -1.13 19.07 38.89
C ILE A 962 0.25 19.64 38.56
N THR A 963 1.32 18.97 39.00
CA THR A 963 2.70 19.43 38.77
C THR A 963 3.46 18.45 37.89
N GLY A 964 4.34 18.96 37.05
CA GLY A 964 5.17 18.12 36.20
C GLY A 964 6.20 17.33 37.01
N SER A 965 6.80 16.33 36.37
CA SER A 965 7.75 15.40 37.00
C SER A 965 9.03 16.06 37.55
N GLU A 966 9.41 17.22 37.04
CA GLU A 966 10.59 18.01 37.48
C GLU A 966 10.22 19.18 38.41
N SER A 967 8.94 19.34 38.76
CA SER A 967 8.51 20.39 39.69
C SER A 967 9.10 20.16 41.09
N PRO A 968 9.59 21.20 41.79
CA PRO A 968 10.07 21.06 43.17
C PRO A 968 8.94 20.75 44.18
N LEU A 969 7.67 20.86 43.75
CA LEU A 969 6.47 20.60 44.54
C LEU A 969 6.11 19.10 44.44
N LYS A 970 6.51 18.33 45.45
CA LYS A 970 6.19 16.90 45.56
C LYS A 970 4.70 16.68 45.82
N GLY A 971 4.04 15.80 45.06
CA GLY A 971 2.61 15.54 45.21
C GLY A 971 2.21 14.28 45.98
N LYS A 972 0.90 14.12 46.14
CA LYS A 972 0.22 13.05 46.89
C LYS A 972 -0.02 11.79 46.06
N ALA A 973 -0.07 11.91 44.74
CA ALA A 973 -0.21 10.78 43.83
C ALA A 973 0.46 11.07 42.47
N ARG A 974 0.95 10.03 41.79
CA ARG A 974 1.35 10.08 40.38
C ARG A 974 0.21 9.68 39.48
N VAL A 975 0.10 10.35 38.35
CA VAL A 975 -0.94 10.09 37.37
C VAL A 975 -0.34 9.35 36.18
N TYR A 976 -0.78 8.12 35.96
CA TYR A 976 -0.56 7.44 34.69
C TYR A 976 -1.37 8.14 33.60
N ARG A 977 -0.98 8.00 32.33
CA ARG A 977 -1.66 8.70 31.25
C ARG A 977 -3.11 8.18 31.13
N PRO A 978 -4.13 9.03 31.30
CA PRO A 978 -5.51 8.59 31.11
C PRO A 978 -5.79 8.01 29.70
N VAL A 979 -6.87 7.25 29.58
CA VAL A 979 -7.43 6.79 28.31
C VAL A 979 -8.81 7.41 28.18
N THR A 980 -9.09 8.01 27.01
CA THR A 980 -10.36 8.70 26.76
C THR A 980 -11.01 8.20 25.48
N ALA A 981 -12.33 8.13 25.44
CA ALA A 981 -13.11 7.69 24.28
C ALA A 981 -14.46 8.40 24.24
N ALA A 982 -15.08 8.49 23.06
CA ALA A 982 -16.43 9.02 22.91
C ALA A 982 -17.22 8.23 21.87
N ALA A 983 -18.53 8.11 22.08
CA ALA A 983 -19.48 7.62 21.09
C ALA A 983 -20.47 8.73 20.74
N GLY A 984 -20.77 8.95 19.45
CA GLY A 984 -21.75 9.97 19.06
C GLY A 984 -23.16 9.57 19.49
N GLU A 985 -23.90 10.47 20.18
CA GLU A 985 -25.30 10.27 20.56
C GLU A 985 -26.16 11.50 20.22
N PRO A 986 -27.37 11.33 19.65
CA PRO A 986 -28.23 12.43 19.23
C PRO A 986 -28.95 13.20 20.37
N GLY A 987 -28.55 13.04 21.63
CA GLY A 987 -29.17 13.68 22.79
C GLY A 987 -30.52 13.07 23.21
N LYS A 988 -30.78 11.80 22.85
CA LYS A 988 -32.01 11.06 23.16
C LYS A 988 -31.87 10.14 24.38
N ILE A 989 -30.67 10.00 24.93
CA ILE A 989 -30.44 9.12 26.09
C ILE A 989 -30.09 9.94 27.34
N LEU A 990 -29.24 10.95 27.23
CA LEU A 990 -28.89 11.85 28.34
C LEU A 990 -28.54 13.22 27.78
N THR A 991 -29.17 14.26 28.29
CA THR A 991 -28.91 15.65 27.89
C THR A 991 -28.82 16.53 29.12
N VAL A 992 -27.70 17.25 29.25
CA VAL A 992 -27.49 18.29 30.27
C VAL A 992 -27.47 19.64 29.56
N PRO A 993 -28.53 20.47 29.68
CA PRO A 993 -28.62 21.72 28.96
C PRO A 993 -27.77 22.82 29.61
N ALA A 994 -27.22 23.72 28.81
CA ALA A 994 -26.57 24.94 29.31
C ALA A 994 -27.56 26.04 29.68
N ASP A 995 -28.79 25.98 29.16
CA ASP A 995 -29.88 26.94 29.42
C ASP A 995 -30.63 26.57 30.72
N PRO A 996 -30.63 27.44 31.75
CA PRO A 996 -31.37 27.20 33.00
C PRO A 996 -32.89 27.02 32.84
N ALA A 997 -33.46 27.49 31.72
CA ALA A 997 -34.87 27.27 31.38
C ALA A 997 -35.16 25.82 30.96
N GLN A 998 -34.15 25.07 30.52
CA GLN A 998 -34.26 23.67 30.15
C GLN A 998 -33.89 22.78 31.33
N LYS A 999 -34.44 21.56 31.36
CA LYS A 999 -34.21 20.58 32.43
C LYS A 999 -33.40 19.39 31.94
N ILE A 1000 -32.62 18.81 32.83
CA ILE A 1000 -31.84 17.59 32.55
C ILE A 1000 -32.82 16.48 32.14
N PHE A 1001 -32.49 15.79 31.04
CA PHE A 1001 -33.24 14.65 30.56
C PHE A 1001 -32.39 13.39 30.62
N MET A 1002 -32.96 12.28 31.10
CA MET A 1002 -32.24 11.00 31.19
C MET A 1002 -33.16 9.80 30.97
N HIS A 1003 -32.77 8.90 30.07
CA HIS A 1003 -33.35 7.56 29.95
C HIS A 1003 -32.57 6.55 30.83
N GLY A 1004 -32.87 6.54 32.14
CA GLY A 1004 -32.13 5.82 33.18
C GLY A 1004 -31.62 4.41 32.84
N PRO A 1005 -32.47 3.46 32.37
CA PRO A 1005 -32.01 2.11 32.03
C PRO A 1005 -30.96 2.02 30.92
N LYS A 1006 -31.00 2.94 29.93
CA LYS A 1006 -30.02 2.97 28.84
C LYS A 1006 -28.71 3.57 29.33
N VAL A 1007 -28.77 4.67 30.07
CA VAL A 1007 -27.60 5.26 30.73
C VAL A 1007 -26.90 4.26 31.65
N TYR A 1008 -27.66 3.44 32.39
CA TYR A 1008 -27.10 2.39 33.23
C TYR A 1008 -26.27 1.38 32.41
N LEU A 1009 -26.80 0.89 31.28
CA LEU A 1009 -26.10 -0.10 30.46
C LEU A 1009 -24.81 0.48 29.87
N GLU A 1010 -24.89 1.68 29.32
CA GLU A 1010 -23.76 2.39 28.70
C GLU A 1010 -22.69 2.75 29.72
N ALA A 1011 -23.08 3.29 30.88
CA ALA A 1011 -22.14 3.67 31.92
C ALA A 1011 -21.35 2.46 32.42
N VAL A 1012 -22.03 1.34 32.75
CA VAL A 1012 -21.34 0.17 33.28
C VAL A 1012 -20.44 -0.49 32.23
N HIS A 1013 -20.87 -0.54 30.96
CA HIS A 1013 -20.04 -1.09 29.89
C HIS A 1013 -18.77 -0.26 29.67
N ASN A 1014 -18.93 1.04 29.43
CA ASN A 1014 -17.80 1.90 29.07
C ASN A 1014 -16.85 2.15 30.25
N MET A 1015 -17.36 2.27 31.48
CA MET A 1015 -16.48 2.46 32.65
C MET A 1015 -15.56 1.25 32.87
N ILE A 1016 -16.03 0.04 32.60
CA ILE A 1016 -15.20 -1.17 32.70
C ILE A 1016 -14.20 -1.23 31.55
N ALA A 1017 -14.66 -0.97 30.31
CA ALA A 1017 -13.80 -1.00 29.13
C ALA A 1017 -12.62 -0.03 29.28
N LEU A 1018 -12.90 1.24 29.59
CA LEU A 1018 -11.86 2.26 29.67
C LEU A 1018 -10.93 2.08 30.87
N LEU A 1019 -11.41 1.47 31.96
CA LEU A 1019 -10.54 1.09 33.07
C LEU A 1019 -9.58 -0.04 32.67
N ASN A 1020 -10.09 -1.06 31.96
CA ASN A 1020 -9.25 -2.13 31.41
C ASN A 1020 -8.21 -1.56 30.44
N ASP A 1021 -8.60 -0.65 29.55
CA ASP A 1021 -7.68 -0.04 28.59
C ASP A 1021 -6.56 0.75 29.31
N ALA A 1022 -6.91 1.51 30.35
CA ALA A 1022 -5.93 2.22 31.18
C ALA A 1022 -4.99 1.26 31.93
N CYS A 1023 -5.46 0.07 32.29
CA CYS A 1023 -4.64 -0.98 32.92
C CYS A 1023 -3.70 -1.64 31.90
N VAL A 1024 -4.22 -2.00 30.73
CA VAL A 1024 -3.46 -2.61 29.63
C VAL A 1024 -2.36 -1.68 29.12
N GLN A 1025 -2.63 -0.37 29.05
CA GLN A 1025 -1.65 0.62 28.60
C GLN A 1025 -0.37 0.63 29.43
N ASP A 1026 -0.47 0.29 30.72
CA ASP A 1026 0.64 0.36 31.68
C ASP A 1026 1.00 -1.03 32.28
N ASP A 1027 0.59 -2.12 31.60
CA ASP A 1027 0.84 -3.53 31.98
C ASP A 1027 0.42 -3.88 33.43
N ILE A 1028 -0.66 -3.28 33.89
CA ILE A 1028 -1.29 -3.56 35.19
C ILE A 1028 -2.55 -4.37 34.92
N LYS A 1029 -2.87 -5.35 35.79
CA LYS A 1029 -4.18 -6.01 35.72
C LYS A 1029 -5.15 -5.30 36.65
N VAL A 1030 -6.43 -5.25 36.26
CA VAL A 1030 -7.48 -4.65 37.11
C VAL A 1030 -7.58 -5.34 38.49
N GLU A 1031 -7.28 -6.64 38.56
CA GLU A 1031 -7.23 -7.41 39.81
C GLU A 1031 -6.10 -6.97 40.76
N ASP A 1032 -5.05 -6.33 40.23
CA ASP A 1032 -3.89 -5.84 40.99
C ASP A 1032 -4.09 -4.41 41.54
N LEU A 1033 -5.19 -3.74 41.19
CA LEU A 1033 -5.50 -2.40 41.70
C LEU A 1033 -5.93 -2.44 43.17
N ASP A 1034 -5.39 -1.60 44.03
CA ASP A 1034 -5.79 -1.55 45.44
C ASP A 1034 -7.21 -1.03 45.64
N LEU A 1035 -7.66 -0.12 44.76
CA LEU A 1035 -8.98 0.51 44.86
C LEU A 1035 -9.44 1.02 43.49
N ILE A 1036 -10.73 0.90 43.21
CA ILE A 1036 -11.35 1.54 42.04
C ILE A 1036 -12.26 2.66 42.52
N VAL A 1037 -12.06 3.85 41.95
CA VAL A 1037 -12.84 5.06 42.19
C VAL A 1037 -13.66 5.37 40.94
N PRO A 1038 -14.85 4.75 40.78
CA PRO A 1038 -15.73 5.06 39.67
C PRO A 1038 -16.39 6.43 39.86
N HIS A 1039 -16.85 7.03 38.76
CA HIS A 1039 -17.78 8.14 38.79
C HIS A 1039 -18.99 7.81 39.69
N GLN A 1040 -19.33 8.73 40.59
CA GLN A 1040 -20.37 8.54 41.59
C GLN A 1040 -21.76 8.89 41.02
N ALA A 1041 -22.22 8.12 40.01
CA ALA A 1041 -23.49 8.37 39.32
C ALA A 1041 -24.72 8.00 40.15
N ASN A 1042 -24.73 6.77 40.66
CA ASN A 1042 -25.65 6.21 41.66
C ASN A 1042 -25.03 4.92 42.21
N GLN A 1043 -25.48 4.46 43.37
CA GLN A 1043 -24.93 3.27 44.01
C GLN A 1043 -25.16 2.00 43.18
N ARG A 1044 -26.22 1.94 42.36
CA ARG A 1044 -26.50 0.77 41.52
C ARG A 1044 -25.45 0.59 40.42
N ILE A 1045 -25.04 1.67 39.75
CA ILE A 1045 -23.98 1.63 38.73
C ILE A 1045 -22.66 1.21 39.37
N ILE A 1046 -22.33 1.78 40.54
CA ILE A 1046 -21.11 1.43 41.29
C ILE A 1046 -21.11 -0.06 41.66
N ASN A 1047 -22.24 -0.57 42.17
CA ASN A 1047 -22.40 -1.98 42.50
C ASN A 1047 -22.31 -2.89 41.26
N ALA A 1048 -22.79 -2.43 40.11
CA ALA A 1048 -22.73 -3.17 38.86
C ALA A 1048 -21.31 -3.27 38.29
N VAL A 1049 -20.53 -2.18 38.36
CA VAL A 1049 -19.10 -2.18 38.01
C VAL A 1049 -18.37 -3.18 38.89
N LYS A 1050 -18.60 -3.14 40.21
CA LYS A 1050 -18.05 -4.13 41.16
C LYS A 1050 -18.39 -5.58 40.78
N GLN A 1051 -19.68 -5.87 40.54
CA GLN A 1051 -20.13 -7.23 40.23
C GLN A 1051 -19.55 -7.77 38.93
N ARG A 1052 -19.44 -6.94 37.89
CA ARG A 1052 -18.89 -7.37 36.59
C ARG A 1052 -17.38 -7.58 36.62
N LEU A 1053 -16.66 -6.77 37.40
CA LEU A 1053 -15.23 -6.94 37.63
C LEU A 1053 -14.89 -8.06 38.62
N LYS A 1054 -15.91 -8.64 39.30
CA LYS A 1054 -15.77 -9.73 40.28
C LYS A 1054 -14.85 -9.40 41.47
N LEU A 1055 -14.88 -8.15 41.93
CA LEU A 1055 -13.99 -7.64 42.97
C LEU A 1055 -14.61 -7.78 44.39
N PRO A 1056 -13.79 -7.88 45.46
CA PRO A 1056 -14.23 -7.80 46.85
C PRO A 1056 -14.95 -6.49 47.19
N ASP A 1057 -15.74 -6.52 48.28
CA ASP A 1057 -16.63 -5.41 48.68
C ASP A 1057 -15.90 -4.12 49.05
N ASP A 1058 -14.64 -4.19 49.46
CA ASP A 1058 -13.78 -3.09 49.89
C ASP A 1058 -12.91 -2.48 48.76
N GLN A 1059 -12.91 -3.08 47.56
CA GLN A 1059 -12.05 -2.66 46.44
C GLN A 1059 -12.71 -1.62 45.50
N VAL A 1060 -13.98 -1.25 45.70
CA VAL A 1060 -14.68 -0.21 44.91
C VAL A 1060 -15.22 0.89 45.80
N TYR A 1061 -14.70 2.10 45.64
CA TYR A 1061 -14.99 3.23 46.52
C TYR A 1061 -16.32 3.91 46.21
N SER A 1062 -17.06 4.27 47.27
CA SER A 1062 -18.24 5.12 47.13
C SER A 1062 -18.46 6.09 48.28
N GLN A 1063 -18.78 7.34 47.92
CA GLN A 1063 -19.23 8.39 48.85
C GLN A 1063 -20.56 9.02 48.43
N ILE A 1064 -21.26 8.42 47.48
CA ILE A 1064 -22.44 9.05 46.88
C ILE A 1064 -23.58 9.26 47.89
N ARG A 1065 -23.63 8.44 48.95
CA ARG A 1065 -24.72 8.41 49.94
C ARG A 1065 -25.10 9.77 50.50
N HIS A 1066 -24.12 10.64 50.77
CA HIS A 1066 -24.38 11.94 51.40
C HIS A 1066 -24.02 13.15 50.53
N ARG A 1067 -23.51 12.93 49.31
CA ARG A 1067 -23.11 13.99 48.38
C ARG A 1067 -24.01 14.08 47.15
N GLY A 1068 -24.63 12.96 46.75
CA GLY A 1068 -25.30 12.85 45.45
C GLY A 1068 -24.31 12.82 44.28
N ASN A 1069 -24.84 12.85 43.06
CA ASN A 1069 -24.04 12.91 41.84
C ASN A 1069 -23.67 14.36 41.51
N THR A 1070 -22.40 14.70 41.69
CA THR A 1070 -21.83 16.02 41.37
C THR A 1070 -21.10 16.04 40.02
N SER A 1071 -21.47 15.14 39.09
CA SER A 1071 -20.88 15.00 37.75
C SER A 1071 -19.34 14.92 37.80
N SER A 1072 -18.63 15.80 37.09
CA SER A 1072 -17.16 15.83 36.98
C SER A 1072 -16.45 15.99 38.33
N CYS A 1073 -17.12 16.50 39.36
CA CYS A 1073 -16.55 16.70 40.68
C CYS A 1073 -16.45 15.42 41.52
N THR A 1074 -17.12 14.34 41.13
CA THR A 1074 -17.28 13.14 41.97
C THR A 1074 -15.95 12.42 42.26
N ILE A 1075 -15.11 12.20 41.24
CA ILE A 1075 -13.80 11.56 41.40
C ILE A 1075 -12.85 12.42 42.25
N PRO A 1076 -12.64 13.72 41.97
CA PRO A 1076 -11.74 14.53 42.79
C PRO A 1076 -12.23 14.68 44.25
N LEU A 1077 -13.54 14.73 44.52
CA LEU A 1077 -14.07 14.69 45.89
C LEU A 1077 -13.75 13.37 46.62
N CYS A 1078 -13.73 12.25 45.89
CA CYS A 1078 -13.29 10.97 46.44
C CYS A 1078 -11.79 10.99 46.72
N LEU A 1079 -10.97 11.47 45.79
CA LEU A 1079 -9.50 11.60 45.97
C LEU A 1079 -9.16 12.52 47.15
N GLU A 1080 -9.85 13.64 47.32
CA GLU A 1080 -9.68 14.57 48.45
C GLU A 1080 -9.89 13.88 49.81
N SER A 1081 -10.79 12.91 49.88
CA SER A 1081 -11.02 12.10 51.07
C SER A 1081 -9.98 10.99 51.20
N LEU A 1082 -9.73 10.26 50.11
CA LEU A 1082 -8.82 9.12 50.06
C LEU A 1082 -7.39 9.53 50.38
N PHE A 1083 -6.91 10.69 49.92
CA PHE A 1083 -5.56 11.17 50.24
C PHE A 1083 -5.32 11.42 51.74
N LYS A 1084 -6.38 11.52 52.57
CA LYS A 1084 -6.26 11.64 54.03
C LYS A 1084 -6.11 10.27 54.71
N GLU A 1085 -6.52 9.20 54.04
CA GLU A 1085 -6.69 7.85 54.61
C GLU A 1085 -5.79 6.78 53.95
N SER A 1086 -5.27 7.05 52.75
CA SER A 1086 -4.49 6.12 51.93
C SER A 1086 -3.05 5.96 52.42
N ARG A 1087 -2.43 4.83 52.08
CA ARG A 1087 -1.02 4.53 52.36
C ARG A 1087 -0.22 4.64 51.06
N GLY A 1088 1.03 5.11 51.16
CA GLY A 1088 1.94 5.16 50.01
C GLY A 1088 2.16 3.77 49.40
N GLY A 1089 2.28 3.72 48.08
CA GLY A 1089 2.46 2.51 47.27
C GLY A 1089 1.17 1.89 46.73
N GLN A 1090 -0.01 2.43 47.06
CA GLN A 1090 -1.28 1.93 46.54
C GLN A 1090 -1.55 2.44 45.11
N THR A 1091 -2.11 1.61 44.24
CA THR A 1091 -2.53 1.99 42.88
C THR A 1091 -4.05 2.01 42.77
N PHE A 1092 -4.62 3.17 42.45
CA PHE A 1092 -6.06 3.34 42.28
C PHE A 1092 -6.45 3.45 40.80
N GLY A 1093 -7.49 2.73 40.41
CA GLY A 1093 -8.14 2.87 39.12
C GLY A 1093 -9.26 3.90 39.15
N LEU A 1094 -9.24 4.87 38.24
CA LEU A 1094 -10.28 5.89 38.07
C LEU A 1094 -11.06 5.58 36.80
N THR A 1095 -12.39 5.73 36.83
CA THR A 1095 -13.20 5.51 35.62
C THR A 1095 -14.49 6.32 35.62
N ALA A 1096 -14.91 6.83 34.45
CA ALA A 1096 -16.09 7.68 34.32
C ALA A 1096 -16.78 7.55 32.96
N PHE A 1097 -18.09 7.80 32.96
CA PHE A 1097 -18.95 7.94 31.78
C PHE A 1097 -19.80 9.21 31.93
N GLY A 1098 -19.79 10.09 30.93
CA GLY A 1098 -20.40 11.43 30.93
C GLY A 1098 -21.55 11.62 29.94
N GLY A 1099 -22.37 12.66 30.18
CA GLY A 1099 -23.56 13.05 29.41
C GLY A 1099 -23.35 13.59 27.98
N GLY A 1100 -22.22 13.27 27.35
CA GLY A 1100 -21.98 13.40 25.91
C GLY A 1100 -21.49 12.09 25.31
N PHE A 1101 -21.74 10.97 26.02
CA PHE A 1101 -21.22 9.63 25.69
C PHE A 1101 -19.69 9.59 25.64
N THR A 1102 -19.07 10.46 26.44
CA THR A 1102 -17.64 10.53 26.71
C THR A 1102 -17.29 9.61 27.87
N SER A 1103 -16.28 8.77 27.70
CA SER A 1103 -15.81 7.81 28.69
C SER A 1103 -14.32 7.98 28.92
N ALA A 1104 -13.86 7.71 30.13
CA ALA A 1104 -12.44 7.80 30.44
C ALA A 1104 -12.05 6.84 31.56
N GLY A 1105 -10.82 6.36 31.51
CA GLY A 1105 -10.15 5.57 32.53
C GLY A 1105 -8.78 6.15 32.84
N ALA A 1106 -8.27 6.01 34.06
CA ALA A 1106 -6.92 6.43 34.43
C ALA A 1106 -6.43 5.62 35.63
N LEU A 1107 -5.12 5.58 35.84
CA LEU A 1107 -4.52 5.03 37.06
C LEU A 1107 -3.82 6.14 37.84
N VAL A 1108 -3.84 6.05 39.17
CA VAL A 1108 -3.03 6.90 40.04
C VAL A 1108 -2.30 6.07 41.09
N GLU A 1109 -1.02 6.35 41.29
CA GLU A 1109 -0.18 5.71 42.32
C GLU A 1109 -0.04 6.67 43.51
N ILE A 1110 -0.50 6.26 44.68
CA ILE A 1110 -0.42 7.01 45.94
C ILE A 1110 1.01 6.99 46.46
N LEU A 1111 1.53 8.12 46.92
CA LEU A 1111 2.88 8.24 47.48
C LEU A 1111 2.96 8.34 48.99
#